data_AF-A0A9P9G5C3-F1
#
_entry.id   AF-A0A9P9G5C3-F1
#
_cell.length_a   1.000
_cell.length_b   1.000
_cell.length_c   1.000
_cell.angle_alpha   90.00
_cell.angle_beta   90.00
_cell.angle_gamma   90.00
#
_symmetry.space_group_name_H-M   'P 1'
#
loop_
_entity.id
_entity.type
_entity.pdbx_description
1 polymer ?
#
loop_
_entity_poly.entity_id
_entity_poly.type
_entity_poly.pdbx_seq_one_letter_code
_entity_poly.pdbx_strand_id
1 'polypeptide(L)'
;MATAVRPTIHMRPLSLDATSISAAAQTLSLSFATDPLITWLYRCPTGSGWGSLEPTLQRWQEARVREYTVRGIGMEAVIEGKTPSSVGVCFLFPPLPQRRWLNPLWWPAYLRVLWDQYWIKPKEPFTDEERIGIMMDGHYASAKKIKSRYPPNSLYYLEIAAVKPDTQGMGVGGAMMSWVVDRLGKSPCFLECTNEKNIAFYEKYGFKLLEEKTLSHGATQSSTTLYYMVRDKASLGLCAQAGMACEGYQTRLTWGPSNPDTASPMVGVVLNPVRKSRLQKKGRQREEAEVIAEASPDSDLEIADPGSVSSPDQLDLLFLQYQLDDPCSNGALPDDEVSQRLMDDCNNISLRHVCLAYQASLDPEMIHATPVYMQSALSHYFNDLNTPEKLDLDETLATGVLLCSVSINSLYIWTPLLEGLHGVLQHRDLLHKTQRPPLTNHLIEVIGLLDIPCFTLNRITVSLSLWKLHVGPSKQSGVEQTSGLPYTLMTLFADLGSPEAENRLLMWPGELGDELIQIHLWEAFRNAGILHNRALIGEAQDPSSSSMGKPRTEVLQMKVFASIQAIFDSGAFTCRRPLARAALYPLFIAGLLADNAWERRLSRTAFQHLCENGQERPVTETLNIVTQVWEKGSGGDEQSKLKLATEIAAEMNVEIHLY
;
A
#
# COMPACT_ATOMS: atom_id res chain seq x y z
N MET A 1 51.75 -16.70 -31.34
CA MET A 1 50.71 -15.85 -30.73
C MET A 1 50.78 -16.06 -29.24
N ALA A 2 51.27 -15.07 -28.49
CA ALA A 2 51.38 -15.15 -27.03
C ALA A 2 49.95 -15.22 -26.45
N THR A 3 49.65 -16.32 -25.75
CA THR A 3 48.47 -16.45 -24.91
C THR A 3 48.55 -15.38 -23.82
N ALA A 4 47.86 -14.26 -24.03
CA ALA A 4 47.76 -13.21 -23.02
C ALA A 4 47.16 -13.82 -21.75
N VAL A 5 47.97 -13.97 -20.71
CA VAL A 5 47.53 -14.40 -19.39
C VAL A 5 46.47 -13.40 -18.93
N ARG A 6 45.22 -13.84 -18.79
CA ARG A 6 44.15 -12.99 -18.27
C ARG A 6 44.54 -12.59 -16.85
N PRO A 7 44.48 -11.29 -16.49
CA PRO A 7 44.80 -10.87 -15.13
C PRO A 7 43.84 -11.52 -14.12
N THR A 8 44.36 -11.91 -12.96
CA THR A 8 43.54 -12.36 -11.85
C THR A 8 42.81 -11.16 -11.25
N ILE A 9 41.48 -11.24 -11.17
CA ILE A 9 40.61 -10.18 -10.69
C ILE A 9 40.04 -10.62 -9.34
N HIS A 10 40.23 -9.79 -8.32
CA HIS A 10 39.74 -10.05 -6.97
C HIS A 10 38.65 -9.05 -6.60
N MET A 11 37.57 -9.55 -6.01
CA MET A 11 36.49 -8.74 -5.44
C MET A 11 36.76 -8.49 -3.97
N ARG A 12 36.71 -7.23 -3.53
CA ARG A 12 36.84 -6.86 -2.11
C ARG A 12 35.88 -5.73 -1.73
N PRO A 13 35.52 -5.59 -0.44
CA PRO A 13 34.70 -4.47 0.02
C PRO A 13 35.35 -3.13 -0.35
N LEU A 14 34.54 -2.19 -0.84
CA LEU A 14 35.01 -0.85 -1.16
C LEU A 14 35.37 -0.10 0.12
N SER A 15 36.63 0.33 0.22
CA SER A 15 37.09 1.11 1.37
C SER A 15 36.54 2.54 1.33
N LEU A 16 36.29 3.10 2.52
CA LEU A 16 35.75 4.46 2.71
C LEU A 16 36.83 5.55 2.77
N ASP A 17 38.10 5.19 2.56
CA ASP A 17 39.19 6.17 2.46
C ASP A 17 39.07 7.01 1.18
N ALA A 18 39.67 8.21 1.20
CA ALA A 18 39.55 9.16 0.10
C ALA A 18 40.09 8.62 -1.23
N THR A 19 41.13 7.78 -1.21
CA THR A 19 41.74 7.26 -2.44
C THR A 19 40.85 6.22 -3.12
N SER A 20 40.26 5.30 -2.34
CA SER A 20 39.34 4.28 -2.84
C SER A 20 38.04 4.89 -3.34
N ILE A 21 37.47 5.86 -2.60
CA ILE A 21 36.26 6.58 -3.01
C ILE A 21 36.48 7.37 -4.29
N SER A 22 37.60 8.07 -4.42
CA SER A 22 37.92 8.84 -5.64
C SER A 22 38.17 7.92 -6.85
N ALA A 23 38.86 6.79 -6.66
CA ALA A 23 39.08 5.81 -7.73
C ALA A 23 37.75 5.17 -8.19
N ALA A 24 36.86 4.83 -7.27
CA ALA A 24 35.52 4.33 -7.56
C ALA A 24 34.67 5.37 -8.31
N ALA A 25 34.73 6.64 -7.88
CA ALA A 25 34.03 7.74 -8.53
C ALA A 25 34.50 7.96 -9.97
N GLN A 26 35.82 7.99 -10.20
CA GLN A 26 36.38 8.09 -11.56
C GLN A 26 35.97 6.90 -12.43
N THR A 27 35.97 5.69 -11.86
CA THR A 27 35.55 4.49 -12.58
C THR A 27 34.09 4.61 -13.04
N LEU A 28 33.19 5.10 -12.17
CA LEU A 28 31.79 5.34 -12.55
C LEU A 28 31.66 6.38 -13.65
N SER A 29 32.30 7.54 -13.49
CA SER A 29 32.22 8.62 -14.46
C SER A 29 32.74 8.19 -15.84
N LEU A 30 33.85 7.43 -15.89
CA LEU A 30 34.38 6.91 -17.15
C LEU A 30 33.53 5.79 -17.75
N SER A 31 33.00 4.88 -16.93
CA SER A 31 32.21 3.74 -17.41
C SER A 31 30.88 4.16 -18.03
N PHE A 32 30.25 5.20 -17.47
CA PHE A 32 28.97 5.73 -17.92
C PHE A 32 29.09 6.97 -18.81
N ALA A 33 30.30 7.39 -19.20
CA ALA A 33 30.52 8.59 -20.01
C ALA A 33 29.75 8.59 -21.35
N THR A 34 29.62 7.40 -21.96
CA THR A 34 28.90 7.18 -23.23
C THR A 34 27.59 6.41 -23.03
N ASP A 35 27.06 6.41 -21.80
CA ASP A 35 25.82 5.71 -21.50
C ASP A 35 24.61 6.42 -22.17
N PRO A 36 23.68 5.69 -22.82
CA PRO A 36 22.54 6.31 -23.51
C PRO A 36 21.64 7.13 -22.59
N LEU A 37 21.42 6.69 -21.35
CA LEU A 37 20.64 7.44 -20.37
C LEU A 37 21.40 8.67 -19.91
N ILE A 38 22.67 8.54 -19.52
CA ILE A 38 23.46 9.68 -19.05
C ILE A 38 23.60 10.75 -20.15
N THR A 39 23.84 10.33 -21.39
CA THR A 39 23.90 11.23 -22.55
C THR A 39 22.57 11.94 -22.79
N TRP A 40 21.45 11.23 -22.63
CA TRP A 40 20.12 11.82 -22.71
C TRP A 40 19.82 12.79 -21.57
N LEU A 41 20.38 12.59 -20.37
CA LEU A 41 20.22 13.50 -19.25
C LEU A 41 20.99 14.81 -19.42
N TYR A 42 22.00 14.89 -20.29
CA TYR A 42 22.77 16.11 -20.47
C TYR A 42 21.94 17.28 -20.98
N ARG A 43 22.11 18.44 -20.34
CA ARG A 43 21.52 19.72 -20.76
C ARG A 43 22.05 20.17 -22.12
N CYS A 44 23.35 19.95 -22.38
CA CYS A 44 24.00 20.28 -23.65
C CYS A 44 24.64 19.02 -24.27
N PRO A 45 24.09 18.47 -25.38
CA PRO A 45 24.63 17.25 -26.00
C PRO A 45 26.06 17.37 -26.53
N THR A 46 26.54 18.58 -26.81
CA THR A 46 27.89 18.87 -27.32
C THR A 46 28.84 19.41 -26.25
N GLY A 47 28.40 19.49 -24.99
CA GLY A 47 29.19 20.02 -23.87
C GLY A 47 30.06 18.96 -23.18
N SER A 48 30.74 19.39 -22.11
CA SER A 48 31.40 18.47 -21.17
C SER A 48 30.39 17.48 -20.58
N GLY A 49 30.78 16.22 -20.45
CA GLY A 49 29.99 15.18 -19.80
C GLY A 49 30.80 14.45 -18.74
N TRP A 50 30.35 13.27 -18.31
CA TRP A 50 30.99 12.51 -17.22
C TRP A 50 32.44 12.11 -17.51
N GLY A 51 32.79 11.93 -18.79
CA GLY A 51 34.17 11.65 -19.21
C GLY A 51 35.16 12.80 -18.99
N SER A 52 34.69 14.02 -18.71
CA SER A 52 35.55 15.19 -18.44
C SER A 52 36.29 15.12 -17.09
N LEU A 53 35.74 14.34 -16.14
CA LEU A 53 36.23 14.25 -14.76
C LEU A 53 36.39 15.61 -14.06
N GLU A 54 35.52 16.58 -14.38
CA GLU A 54 35.55 17.90 -13.75
C GLU A 54 35.48 17.79 -12.20
N PRO A 55 36.19 18.65 -11.44
CA PRO A 55 36.25 18.55 -9.98
C PRO A 55 34.90 18.66 -9.26
N THR A 56 33.92 19.34 -9.85
CA THR A 56 32.55 19.47 -9.33
C THR A 56 31.78 18.17 -9.49
N LEU A 57 31.84 17.55 -10.68
CA LEU A 57 31.30 16.23 -10.94
C LEU A 57 31.91 15.18 -10.00
N GLN A 58 33.25 15.17 -9.88
CA GLN A 58 33.91 14.17 -9.03
C GLN A 58 33.52 14.31 -7.57
N ARG A 59 33.39 15.54 -7.04
CA ARG A 59 32.87 15.75 -5.67
C ARG A 59 31.46 15.20 -5.48
N TRP A 60 30.58 15.35 -6.46
CA TRP A 60 29.24 14.77 -6.45
C TRP A 60 29.29 13.24 -6.51
N GLN A 61 30.10 12.68 -7.41
CA GLN A 61 30.24 11.24 -7.59
C GLN A 61 30.85 10.56 -6.35
N GLU A 62 31.85 11.18 -5.72
CA GLU A 62 32.44 10.72 -4.46
C GLU A 62 31.42 10.71 -3.32
N ALA A 63 30.57 11.73 -3.22
CA ALA A 63 29.48 11.75 -2.24
C ALA A 63 28.47 10.61 -2.49
N ARG A 64 28.09 10.37 -3.75
CA ARG A 64 27.20 9.26 -4.14
C ARG A 64 27.81 7.89 -3.82
N VAL A 65 29.09 7.67 -4.15
CA VAL A 65 29.83 6.44 -3.84
C VAL A 65 29.86 6.19 -2.33
N ARG A 66 30.15 7.24 -1.53
CA ARG A 66 30.17 7.15 -0.07
C ARG A 66 28.79 6.77 0.49
N GLU A 67 27.73 7.43 0.03
CA GLU A 67 26.36 7.12 0.44
C GLU A 67 26.00 5.66 0.13
N TYR A 68 26.28 5.19 -1.08
CA TYR A 68 25.92 3.83 -1.50
C TYR A 68 26.74 2.76 -0.77
N THR A 69 28.00 3.06 -0.44
CA THR A 69 28.83 2.15 0.37
C THR A 69 28.31 2.03 1.79
N VAL A 70 27.81 3.12 2.37
CA VAL A 70 27.25 3.15 3.74
C VAL A 70 25.87 2.50 3.80
N ARG A 71 24.98 2.80 2.85
CA ARG A 71 23.58 2.34 2.84
C ARG A 71 23.40 0.95 2.21
N GLY A 72 24.32 0.51 1.35
CA GLY A 72 24.28 -0.77 0.64
C GLY A 72 25.55 -1.62 0.82
N ILE A 73 25.80 -2.52 -0.13
CA ILE A 73 27.01 -3.33 -0.22
C ILE A 73 27.82 -2.82 -1.41
N GLY A 74 28.82 -1.98 -1.14
CA GLY A 74 29.78 -1.51 -2.13
C GLY A 74 30.97 -2.47 -2.24
N MET A 75 31.23 -2.97 -3.44
CA MET A 75 32.40 -3.80 -3.73
C MET A 75 33.21 -3.18 -4.87
N GLU A 76 34.52 -3.43 -4.83
CA GLU A 76 35.42 -3.10 -5.93
C GLU A 76 36.14 -4.34 -6.46
N ALA A 77 36.39 -4.33 -7.77
CA ALA A 77 37.24 -5.26 -8.46
C ALA A 77 38.64 -4.65 -8.58
N VAL A 78 39.66 -5.41 -8.19
CA VAL A 78 41.08 -5.02 -8.29
C VAL A 78 41.88 -6.07 -9.05
N ILE A 79 42.89 -5.63 -9.79
CA ILE A 79 43.83 -6.51 -10.49
C ILE A 79 45.01 -6.81 -9.56
N GLU A 80 45.32 -8.09 -9.40
CA GLU A 80 46.44 -8.55 -8.58
C GLU A 80 47.79 -7.97 -9.07
N GLY A 81 48.60 -7.44 -8.14
CA GLY A 81 49.93 -6.90 -8.44
C GLY A 81 49.99 -5.46 -8.98
N LYS A 82 48.86 -4.77 -9.16
CA LYS A 82 48.82 -3.31 -9.43
C LYS A 82 48.44 -2.55 -8.16
N THR A 83 49.06 -1.38 -7.95
CA THR A 83 48.65 -0.43 -6.90
C THR A 83 47.14 -0.16 -6.98
N PRO A 84 46.44 0.03 -5.85
CA PRO A 84 44.99 -0.02 -5.78
C PRO A 84 44.35 1.09 -6.62
N SER A 85 43.99 0.75 -7.85
CA SER A 85 43.04 1.49 -8.65
C SER A 85 41.91 0.52 -8.94
N SER A 86 40.73 0.84 -8.43
CA SER A 86 39.52 0.09 -8.73
C SER A 86 39.37 -0.02 -10.26
N VAL A 87 39.24 -1.24 -10.78
CA VAL A 87 39.00 -1.47 -12.21
C VAL A 87 37.52 -1.73 -12.51
N GLY A 88 36.73 -1.94 -11.46
CA GLY A 88 35.28 -2.04 -11.53
C GLY A 88 34.66 -1.88 -10.15
N VAL A 89 33.42 -1.41 -10.12
CA VAL A 89 32.66 -1.22 -8.87
C VAL A 89 31.24 -1.70 -9.03
N CYS A 90 30.68 -2.27 -7.97
CA CYS A 90 29.26 -2.60 -7.92
C CYS A 90 28.63 -2.24 -6.57
N PHE A 91 27.35 -1.86 -6.63
CA PHE A 91 26.54 -1.52 -5.47
C PHE A 91 25.29 -2.37 -5.44
N LEU A 92 25.24 -3.27 -4.47
CA LEU A 92 24.12 -4.16 -4.23
C LEU A 92 23.37 -3.73 -2.97
N PHE A 93 22.10 -3.41 -3.12
CA PHE A 93 21.23 -3.02 -2.02
C PHE A 93 20.43 -4.23 -1.54
N PRO A 94 20.64 -4.66 -0.28
CA PRO A 94 19.81 -5.68 0.34
C PRO A 94 18.39 -5.15 0.56
N PRO A 95 17.42 -6.06 0.71
CA PRO A 95 16.03 -5.66 0.81
C PRO A 95 15.66 -5.03 2.16
N LEU A 96 16.46 -5.29 3.20
CA LEU A 96 16.45 -4.55 4.45
C LEU A 96 17.64 -3.59 4.48
N PRO A 97 17.45 -2.33 4.92
CA PRO A 97 18.56 -1.40 5.09
C PRO A 97 19.56 -1.98 6.09
N GLN A 98 20.85 -1.92 5.75
CA GLN A 98 21.86 -2.41 6.66
C GLN A 98 21.90 -1.52 7.90
N ARG A 99 21.60 -2.07 9.08
CA ARG A 99 21.65 -1.36 10.37
C ARG A 99 23.09 -1.16 10.85
N ARG A 100 24.01 -0.80 9.95
CA ARG A 100 25.44 -0.56 10.25
C ARG A 100 25.65 0.59 11.22
N TRP A 101 24.71 1.54 11.27
CA TRP A 101 24.72 2.64 12.25
C TRP A 101 24.61 2.17 13.71
N LEU A 102 24.14 0.94 13.97
CA LEU A 102 24.19 0.34 15.31
C LEU A 102 25.63 0.00 15.73
N ASN A 103 26.57 -0.09 14.79
CA ASN A 103 27.98 -0.28 15.06
C ASN A 103 28.70 1.08 15.06
N PRO A 104 29.25 1.54 16.20
CA PRO A 104 29.92 2.84 16.32
C PRO A 104 31.09 3.05 15.34
N LEU A 105 31.72 1.97 14.84
CA LEU A 105 32.77 2.04 13.82
C LEU A 105 32.30 2.68 12.50
N TRP A 106 30.99 2.67 12.24
CA TRP A 106 30.41 3.28 11.04
C TRP A 106 29.97 4.73 11.23
N TRP A 107 29.92 5.25 12.46
CA TRP A 107 29.44 6.61 12.73
C TRP A 107 30.20 7.70 11.98
N PRO A 108 31.55 7.68 11.88
CA PRO A 108 32.27 8.69 11.10
C PRO A 108 31.84 8.72 9.63
N ALA A 109 31.54 7.55 9.05
CA ALA A 109 31.08 7.43 7.67
C ALA A 109 29.65 7.97 7.51
N TYR A 110 28.74 7.64 8.43
CA TYR A 110 27.38 8.18 8.44
C TYR A 110 27.38 9.70 8.64
N LEU A 111 28.15 10.21 9.60
CA LEU A 111 28.32 11.64 9.83
C LEU A 111 28.87 12.34 8.60
N ARG A 112 29.81 11.72 7.88
CA ARG A 112 30.31 12.28 6.63
C ARG A 112 29.25 12.31 5.53
N VAL A 113 28.42 11.26 5.40
CA VAL A 113 27.28 11.26 4.45
C VAL A 113 26.27 12.35 4.81
N LEU A 114 25.93 12.51 6.10
CA LEU A 114 25.06 13.59 6.56
C LEU A 114 25.69 14.98 6.28
N TRP A 115 27.01 15.12 6.47
CA TRP A 115 27.74 16.33 6.15
C TRP A 115 27.61 16.69 4.66
N ASP A 116 27.80 15.71 3.78
CA ASP A 116 27.65 15.93 2.34
C ASP A 116 26.19 16.28 1.96
N GLN A 117 25.19 15.65 2.61
CA GLN A 117 23.76 15.85 2.32
C GLN A 117 23.22 17.20 2.82
N TYR A 118 23.64 17.66 3.99
CA TYR A 118 23.06 18.86 4.61
C TYR A 118 23.95 20.11 4.51
N TRP A 119 25.28 19.98 4.39
CA TRP A 119 26.21 21.11 4.33
C TRP A 119 26.84 21.32 2.96
N ILE A 120 27.47 20.29 2.37
CA ILE A 120 28.19 20.47 1.08
C ILE A 120 27.23 20.54 -0.10
N LYS A 121 26.22 19.65 -0.13
CA LYS A 121 25.22 19.52 -1.21
C LYS A 121 25.84 19.58 -2.60
N PRO A 122 26.83 18.72 -2.92
CA PRO A 122 27.43 18.72 -4.24
C PRO A 122 26.35 18.40 -5.28
N LYS A 123 26.37 19.10 -6.41
CA LYS A 123 25.42 18.92 -7.51
C LYS A 123 26.13 18.35 -8.73
N GLU A 124 25.41 17.51 -9.47
CA GLU A 124 25.84 17.07 -10.80
C GLU A 124 25.74 18.28 -11.76
N PRO A 125 26.82 18.65 -12.49
CA PRO A 125 26.87 19.91 -13.22
C PRO A 125 26.29 19.89 -14.64
N PHE A 126 26.10 18.71 -15.25
CA PHE A 126 25.82 18.58 -16.69
C PHE A 126 24.37 18.23 -17.02
N THR A 127 23.64 17.65 -16.07
CA THR A 127 22.31 17.09 -16.28
C THR A 127 21.20 18.14 -16.19
N ASP A 128 20.13 17.88 -16.91
CA ASP A 128 18.92 18.69 -16.92
C ASP A 128 17.95 18.23 -15.82
N GLU A 129 17.48 19.16 -14.99
CA GLU A 129 16.65 18.83 -13.82
C GLU A 129 15.29 18.22 -14.22
N GLU A 130 14.71 18.65 -15.35
CA GLU A 130 13.44 18.11 -15.84
C GLU A 130 13.61 16.67 -16.34
N ARG A 131 14.68 16.40 -17.11
CA ARG A 131 15.00 15.03 -17.56
C ARG A 131 15.36 14.10 -16.40
N ILE A 132 16.03 14.61 -15.37
CA ILE A 132 16.25 13.87 -14.11
C ILE A 132 14.90 13.51 -13.48
N GLY A 133 13.97 14.47 -13.39
CA GLY A 133 12.61 14.23 -12.90
C GLY A 133 11.91 13.09 -13.65
N ILE A 134 11.89 13.17 -14.99
CA ILE A 134 11.31 12.13 -15.85
C ILE A 134 11.97 10.75 -15.62
N MET A 135 13.30 10.71 -15.51
CA MET A 135 14.02 9.46 -15.23
C MET A 135 13.70 8.93 -13.83
N MET A 136 13.65 9.78 -12.79
CA MET A 136 13.34 9.36 -11.42
C MET A 136 11.90 8.84 -11.31
N ASP A 137 10.92 9.50 -11.92
CA ASP A 137 9.54 9.02 -12.00
C ASP A 137 9.48 7.69 -12.78
N GLY A 138 10.27 7.61 -13.84
CA GLY A 138 10.55 6.42 -14.62
C GLY A 138 10.95 5.23 -13.75
N HIS A 139 12.06 5.40 -13.05
CA HIS A 139 12.70 4.50 -12.11
C HIS A 139 11.75 4.09 -10.99
N TYR A 140 11.18 5.05 -10.24
CA TYR A 140 10.34 4.75 -9.08
C TYR A 140 9.07 3.99 -9.44
N ALA A 141 8.41 4.35 -10.55
CA ALA A 141 7.22 3.65 -10.99
C ALA A 141 7.51 2.19 -11.34
N SER A 142 8.61 1.93 -12.06
CA SER A 142 9.02 0.58 -12.42
C SER A 142 9.54 -0.20 -11.22
N ALA A 143 10.44 0.37 -10.41
CA ALA A 143 10.94 -0.26 -9.19
C ALA A 143 9.80 -0.61 -8.22
N LYS A 144 8.79 0.26 -8.04
CA LYS A 144 7.57 -0.04 -7.25
C LYS A 144 6.79 -1.21 -7.83
N LYS A 145 6.62 -1.24 -9.16
CA LYS A 145 5.93 -2.33 -9.88
C LYS A 145 6.68 -3.66 -9.84
N ILE A 146 8.01 -3.65 -9.76
CA ILE A 146 8.83 -4.85 -9.61
C ILE A 146 8.78 -5.32 -8.17
N LYS A 147 9.05 -4.42 -7.21
CA LYS A 147 9.00 -4.71 -5.77
C LYS A 147 7.64 -5.26 -5.34
N SER A 148 6.53 -4.80 -5.92
CA SER A 148 5.19 -5.33 -5.62
C SER A 148 4.95 -6.78 -6.05
N ARG A 149 5.83 -7.38 -6.88
CA ARG A 149 5.74 -8.80 -7.27
C ARG A 149 6.43 -9.73 -6.27
N TYR A 150 7.19 -9.17 -5.34
CA TYR A 150 7.96 -9.91 -4.36
C TYR A 150 7.46 -9.54 -2.95
N PRO A 151 7.57 -10.45 -1.97
CA PRO A 151 7.30 -10.10 -0.59
C PRO A 151 8.07 -8.84 -0.16
N PRO A 152 7.49 -7.94 0.65
CA PRO A 152 8.22 -6.81 1.19
C PRO A 152 9.55 -7.26 1.80
N ASN A 153 10.59 -6.47 1.60
CA ASN A 153 11.92 -6.77 2.14
C ASN A 153 12.50 -8.13 1.71
N SER A 154 12.15 -8.65 0.52
CA SER A 154 12.78 -9.86 -0.06
C SER A 154 13.64 -9.60 -1.31
N LEU A 155 13.45 -8.47 -1.98
CA LEU A 155 14.04 -8.19 -3.29
C LEU A 155 15.32 -7.34 -3.21
N TYR A 156 16.45 -7.92 -3.61
CA TYR A 156 17.71 -7.18 -3.77
C TYR A 156 17.65 -6.26 -4.99
N TYR A 157 18.40 -5.16 -4.91
CA TYR A 157 18.53 -4.22 -6.02
C TYR A 157 20.00 -4.00 -6.39
N LEU A 158 20.37 -4.36 -7.62
CA LEU A 158 21.68 -4.04 -8.18
C LEU A 158 21.58 -2.69 -8.91
N GLU A 159 21.95 -1.63 -8.21
CA GLU A 159 21.86 -0.24 -8.68
C GLU A 159 22.96 0.08 -9.70
N ILE A 160 24.19 -0.38 -9.45
CA ILE A 160 25.35 -0.06 -10.27
C ILE A 160 26.24 -1.29 -10.44
N ALA A 161 26.69 -1.51 -11.67
CA ALA A 161 27.82 -2.37 -12.03
C ALA A 161 28.62 -1.69 -13.14
N ALA A 162 29.83 -1.22 -12.82
CA ALA A 162 30.65 -0.42 -13.71
C ALA A 162 32.04 -1.02 -13.88
N VAL A 163 32.56 -1.01 -15.10
CA VAL A 163 33.90 -1.50 -15.45
C VAL A 163 34.64 -0.41 -16.20
N LYS A 164 35.83 -0.07 -15.71
CA LYS A 164 36.69 0.94 -16.32
C LYS A 164 36.92 0.58 -17.81
N PRO A 165 36.71 1.52 -18.76
CA PRO A 165 36.74 1.23 -20.20
C PRO A 165 37.97 0.43 -20.66
N ASP A 166 39.16 0.83 -20.22
CA ASP A 166 40.45 0.21 -20.59
C ASP A 166 40.63 -1.24 -20.07
N THR A 167 39.70 -1.70 -19.22
CA THR A 167 39.71 -3.04 -18.62
C THR A 167 38.49 -3.89 -19.01
N GLN A 168 37.64 -3.38 -19.89
CA GLN A 168 36.55 -4.16 -20.48
C GLN A 168 37.11 -5.33 -21.32
N GLY A 169 36.37 -6.43 -21.39
CA GLY A 169 36.83 -7.66 -22.06
C GLY A 169 37.88 -8.47 -21.29
N MET A 170 38.44 -7.95 -20.18
CA MET A 170 39.41 -8.67 -19.34
C MET A 170 38.78 -9.61 -18.32
N GLY A 171 37.43 -9.68 -18.25
CA GLY A 171 36.69 -10.53 -17.31
C GLY A 171 36.18 -9.83 -16.05
N VAL A 172 36.40 -8.52 -15.89
CA VAL A 172 35.99 -7.73 -14.69
C VAL A 172 34.49 -7.81 -14.43
N GLY A 173 33.67 -7.57 -15.46
CA GLY A 173 32.20 -7.69 -15.35
C GLY A 173 31.78 -9.10 -14.92
N GLY A 174 32.47 -10.13 -15.43
CA GLY A 174 32.16 -11.51 -15.07
C GLY A 174 32.52 -11.83 -13.61
N ALA A 175 33.65 -11.34 -13.12
CA ALA A 175 34.03 -11.48 -11.71
C ALA A 175 33.02 -10.78 -10.78
N MET A 176 32.59 -9.57 -11.12
CA MET A 176 31.58 -8.84 -10.35
C MET A 176 30.23 -9.56 -10.33
N MET A 177 29.72 -9.99 -11.49
CA MET A 177 28.43 -10.68 -11.54
C MET A 177 28.47 -12.06 -10.90
N SER A 178 29.59 -12.77 -10.97
CA SER A 178 29.78 -14.02 -10.24
C SER A 178 29.68 -13.79 -8.74
N TRP A 179 30.34 -12.74 -8.23
CA TRP A 179 30.23 -12.35 -6.82
C TRP A 179 28.80 -11.93 -6.45
N VAL A 180 28.10 -11.15 -7.29
CA VAL A 180 26.70 -10.76 -7.04
C VAL A 180 25.81 -12.00 -6.95
N VAL A 181 25.90 -12.91 -7.92
CA VAL A 181 25.07 -14.12 -7.98
C VAL A 181 25.34 -15.05 -6.79
N ASP A 182 26.60 -15.18 -6.38
CA ASP A 182 27.00 -15.93 -5.18
C ASP A 182 26.41 -15.29 -3.92
N ARG A 183 26.57 -13.97 -3.77
CA ARG A 183 26.02 -13.20 -2.65
C ARG A 183 24.49 -13.28 -2.56
N LEU A 184 23.80 -13.32 -3.70
CA LEU A 184 22.35 -13.44 -3.77
C LEU A 184 21.85 -14.84 -3.39
N GLY A 185 22.61 -15.90 -3.69
CA GLY A 185 22.14 -17.28 -3.53
C GLY A 185 20.80 -17.51 -4.25
N LYS A 186 19.77 -17.88 -3.48
CA LYS A 186 18.38 -18.09 -3.96
C LYS A 186 17.52 -16.82 -3.96
N SER A 187 17.97 -15.73 -3.33
CA SER A 187 17.18 -14.49 -3.21
C SER A 187 16.96 -13.82 -4.56
N PRO A 188 15.78 -13.21 -4.77
CA PRO A 188 15.49 -12.50 -6.01
C PRO A 188 16.26 -11.17 -6.04
N CYS A 189 16.62 -10.73 -7.25
CA CYS A 189 17.29 -9.46 -7.47
C CYS A 189 16.81 -8.83 -8.77
N PHE A 190 16.56 -7.52 -8.75
CA PHE A 190 16.33 -6.74 -9.96
C PHE A 190 17.47 -5.76 -10.24
N LEU A 191 17.60 -5.40 -11.50
CA LEU A 191 18.53 -4.39 -12.00
C LEU A 191 17.88 -3.58 -13.11
N GLU A 192 18.51 -2.45 -13.39
CA GLU A 192 18.14 -1.55 -14.48
C GLU A 192 19.32 -1.44 -15.43
N CYS A 193 19.06 -1.60 -16.72
CA CYS A 193 20.06 -1.45 -17.74
C CYS A 193 19.59 -0.45 -18.80
N THR A 194 20.51 0.36 -19.29
CA THR A 194 20.29 1.47 -20.23
C THR A 194 20.76 1.14 -21.65
N ASN A 195 21.49 0.04 -21.81
CA ASN A 195 22.07 -0.39 -23.07
C ASN A 195 21.62 -1.81 -23.40
N GLU A 196 20.86 -1.94 -24.48
CA GLU A 196 20.29 -3.20 -24.95
C GLU A 196 21.36 -4.30 -25.12
N LYS A 197 22.58 -3.92 -25.52
CA LYS A 197 23.71 -4.85 -25.69
C LYS A 197 24.10 -5.58 -24.41
N ASN A 198 23.77 -5.01 -23.25
CA ASN A 198 24.08 -5.60 -21.94
C ASN A 198 23.01 -6.60 -21.46
N ILE A 199 21.84 -6.69 -22.12
CA ILE A 199 20.78 -7.64 -21.75
C ILE A 199 21.32 -9.07 -21.80
N ALA A 200 21.91 -9.45 -22.94
CA ALA A 200 22.52 -10.78 -23.13
C ALA A 200 23.68 -11.07 -22.16
N PHE A 201 24.30 -10.03 -21.58
CA PHE A 201 25.31 -10.21 -20.53
C PHE A 201 24.66 -10.61 -19.20
N TYR A 202 23.58 -9.94 -18.79
CA TYR A 202 22.86 -10.25 -17.54
C TYR A 202 22.06 -11.56 -17.63
N GLU A 203 21.55 -11.93 -18.81
CA GLU A 203 20.86 -13.20 -19.03
C GLU A 203 21.72 -14.42 -18.68
N LYS A 204 23.03 -14.37 -18.95
CA LYS A 204 23.99 -15.43 -18.56
C LYS A 204 24.05 -15.68 -17.06
N TYR A 205 23.64 -14.70 -16.24
CA TYR A 205 23.60 -14.77 -14.79
C TYR A 205 22.20 -15.06 -14.23
N GLY A 206 21.24 -15.38 -15.11
CA GLY A 206 19.87 -15.77 -14.76
C GLY A 206 18.89 -14.59 -14.60
N PHE A 207 19.28 -13.38 -15.01
CA PHE A 207 18.34 -12.27 -15.12
C PHE A 207 17.48 -12.44 -16.38
N LYS A 208 16.21 -12.08 -16.30
CA LYS A 208 15.28 -12.08 -17.43
C LYS A 208 14.72 -10.67 -17.61
N LEU A 209 14.59 -10.24 -18.86
CA LEU A 209 13.94 -8.98 -19.18
C LEU A 209 12.48 -9.02 -18.72
N LEU A 210 12.07 -8.00 -17.98
CA LEU A 210 10.74 -7.90 -17.39
C LEU A 210 9.90 -6.79 -18.02
N GLU A 211 10.54 -5.67 -18.32
CA GLU A 211 9.90 -4.46 -18.82
C GLU A 211 10.92 -3.58 -19.54
N GLU A 212 10.44 -2.93 -20.60
CA GLU A 212 11.15 -1.88 -21.31
C GLU A 212 10.37 -0.57 -21.12
N LYS A 213 11.07 0.51 -20.79
CA LYS A 213 10.46 1.81 -20.57
C LYS A 213 11.21 2.88 -21.34
N THR A 214 10.55 3.42 -22.36
CA THR A 214 11.08 4.56 -23.12
C THR A 214 10.80 5.86 -22.38
N LEU A 215 11.86 6.60 -22.10
CA LEU A 215 11.82 7.96 -21.56
C LEU A 215 11.93 8.94 -22.73
N SER A 216 10.97 9.86 -22.82
CA SER A 216 10.92 10.91 -23.84
C SER A 216 10.61 12.25 -23.18
N HIS A 217 11.24 13.32 -23.65
CA HIS A 217 11.05 14.67 -23.12
C HIS A 217 10.49 15.57 -24.23
N GLY A 218 9.32 16.17 -24.01
CA GLY A 218 8.49 16.79 -25.06
C GLY A 218 9.15 17.92 -25.87
N ALA A 219 10.18 18.57 -25.34
CA ALA A 219 10.92 19.63 -26.05
C ALA A 219 12.02 19.10 -26.98
N THR A 220 12.43 17.83 -26.86
CA THR A 220 13.50 17.22 -27.67
C THR A 220 13.03 15.90 -28.27
N GLN A 221 13.23 15.68 -29.58
CA GLN A 221 12.90 14.40 -30.23
C GLN A 221 13.78 13.20 -29.78
N SER A 222 14.69 13.40 -28.81
CA SER A 222 15.53 12.34 -28.25
C SER A 222 14.80 11.53 -27.18
N SER A 223 14.84 10.20 -27.30
CA SER A 223 14.37 9.25 -26.30
C SER A 223 15.47 8.28 -25.90
N THR A 224 15.33 7.66 -24.72
CA THR A 224 16.21 6.59 -24.25
C THR A 224 15.36 5.48 -23.61
N THR A 225 15.86 4.25 -23.56
CA THR A 225 15.10 3.10 -23.05
C THR A 225 15.78 2.50 -21.82
N LEU A 226 14.99 2.26 -20.77
CA LEU A 226 15.39 1.50 -19.59
C LEU A 226 14.86 0.07 -19.71
N TYR A 227 15.75 -0.89 -19.56
CA TYR A 227 15.50 -2.32 -19.54
C TYR A 227 15.56 -2.81 -18.09
N TYR A 228 14.41 -3.18 -17.55
CA TYR A 228 14.31 -3.74 -16.20
C TYR A 228 14.45 -5.25 -16.28
N MET A 229 15.40 -5.81 -15.54
CA MET A 229 15.66 -7.24 -15.54
C MET A 229 15.58 -7.81 -14.14
N VAL A 230 15.08 -9.03 -14.01
CA VAL A 230 14.91 -9.72 -12.72
C VAL A 230 15.49 -11.12 -12.76
N ARG A 231 16.25 -11.47 -11.74
CA ARG A 231 16.70 -12.83 -11.45
C ARG A 231 15.89 -13.37 -10.28
N ASP A 232 15.14 -14.43 -10.52
CA ASP A 232 14.38 -15.15 -9.50
C ASP A 232 14.54 -16.66 -9.73
N LYS A 233 15.23 -17.32 -8.80
CA LYS A 233 15.47 -18.76 -8.87
C LYS A 233 14.35 -19.59 -8.23
N ALA A 234 13.47 -19.00 -7.41
CA ALA A 234 12.36 -19.71 -6.78
C ALA A 234 11.26 -20.02 -7.80
N SER A 235 11.00 -19.11 -8.74
CA SER A 235 10.05 -19.32 -9.84
C SER A 235 10.59 -20.21 -10.99
N LEU A 236 11.87 -20.57 -10.97
CA LEU A 236 12.53 -21.38 -12.01
C LEU A 236 12.72 -22.87 -11.65
N GLY A 237 12.31 -23.30 -10.45
CA GLY A 237 12.56 -24.67 -9.96
C GLY A 237 11.35 -25.46 -9.45
N LEU A 238 10.18 -24.84 -9.22
CA LEU A 238 9.06 -25.51 -8.54
C LEU A 238 8.12 -26.31 -9.48
N CYS A 239 8.02 -25.98 -10.78
CA CYS A 239 7.13 -26.71 -11.69
C CYS A 239 7.78 -27.94 -12.36
N ALA A 240 9.12 -28.05 -12.43
CA ALA A 240 9.79 -29.13 -13.19
C ALA A 240 10.15 -30.38 -12.36
N GLN A 241 10.40 -30.25 -11.06
CA GLN A 241 10.81 -31.39 -10.21
C GLN A 241 9.64 -32.20 -9.64
N ALA A 242 8.39 -31.73 -9.78
CA ALA A 242 7.21 -32.40 -9.23
C ALA A 242 6.37 -33.15 -10.29
N GLY A 243 6.78 -33.18 -11.56
CA GLY A 243 6.03 -33.86 -12.63
C GLY A 243 4.58 -33.37 -12.79
N MET A 244 4.27 -32.15 -12.35
CA MET A 244 2.93 -31.59 -12.43
C MET A 244 2.83 -30.62 -13.61
N ALA A 245 1.87 -30.85 -14.49
CA ALA A 245 1.46 -29.86 -15.48
C ALA A 245 1.08 -28.58 -14.72
N CYS A 246 1.81 -27.50 -15.01
CA CYS A 246 1.67 -26.20 -14.37
C CYS A 246 0.39 -25.54 -14.92
N GLU A 247 -0.79 -26.01 -14.47
CA GLU A 247 -2.03 -25.26 -14.61
C GLU A 247 -2.03 -24.18 -13.53
N GLY A 248 -1.91 -22.92 -13.95
CA GLY A 248 -1.92 -21.79 -13.04
C GLY A 248 -3.08 -21.88 -12.05
N TYR A 249 -2.77 -21.71 -10.76
CA TYR A 249 -3.68 -21.76 -9.63
C TYR A 249 -5.11 -21.31 -9.97
N GLN A 250 -5.99 -22.28 -10.19
CA GLN A 250 -7.44 -22.12 -10.17
C GLN A 250 -8.02 -23.00 -9.06
N THR A 251 -7.78 -22.63 -7.80
CA THR A 251 -8.66 -23.11 -6.74
C THR A 251 -9.80 -22.10 -6.60
N ARG A 252 -10.89 -22.37 -7.31
CA ARG A 252 -12.15 -21.63 -7.21
C ARG A 252 -12.87 -22.12 -5.96
N LEU A 253 -12.95 -21.29 -4.92
CA LEU A 253 -13.78 -21.59 -3.75
C LEU A 253 -15.25 -21.34 -4.11
N THR A 254 -16.06 -22.39 -4.02
CA THR A 254 -17.51 -22.34 -4.18
C THR A 254 -18.17 -22.28 -2.81
N TRP A 255 -18.95 -21.24 -2.56
CA TRP A 255 -19.90 -21.21 -1.44
C TRP A 255 -21.01 -22.21 -1.74
N GLY A 256 -21.17 -23.22 -0.89
CA GLY A 256 -22.23 -24.21 -1.03
C GLY A 256 -23.51 -23.74 -0.35
N PRO A 257 -24.66 -23.68 -1.04
CA PRO A 257 -25.95 -23.74 -0.38
C PRO A 257 -26.26 -25.19 -0.04
N SER A 258 -26.69 -25.45 1.19
CA SER A 258 -27.43 -26.65 1.53
C SER A 258 -28.87 -26.54 1.00
N ASN A 259 -29.05 -26.56 -0.33
CA ASN A 259 -30.19 -27.17 -1.04
C ASN A 259 -30.17 -26.85 -2.56
N PRO A 260 -30.58 -27.81 -3.42
CA PRO A 260 -30.79 -27.57 -4.83
C PRO A 260 -32.18 -26.99 -5.04
N ASP A 261 -32.28 -25.75 -5.53
CA ASP A 261 -33.37 -25.25 -6.39
C ASP A 261 -33.46 -23.72 -6.32
N THR A 262 -32.50 -23.03 -6.94
CA THR A 262 -32.74 -21.81 -7.75
C THR A 262 -31.40 -21.31 -8.31
N ALA A 263 -31.32 -21.24 -9.63
CA ALA A 263 -30.10 -20.90 -10.36
C ALA A 263 -29.86 -19.38 -10.42
N SER A 264 -28.70 -18.95 -9.93
CA SER A 264 -27.99 -17.75 -10.39
C SER A 264 -26.48 -17.94 -10.16
N PRO A 265 -25.60 -17.57 -11.11
CA PRO A 265 -24.18 -17.87 -11.01
C PRO A 265 -23.47 -16.90 -10.03
N MET A 266 -23.07 -17.42 -8.86
CA MET A 266 -22.25 -16.70 -7.87
C MET A 266 -20.76 -16.64 -8.29
N VAL A 267 -20.14 -15.48 -8.07
CA VAL A 267 -18.72 -15.18 -8.34
C VAL A 267 -17.91 -15.47 -7.08
N GLY A 268 -16.90 -16.35 -7.18
CA GLY A 268 -15.96 -16.63 -6.07
C GLY A 268 -14.99 -15.48 -5.81
N VAL A 269 -14.67 -15.23 -4.54
CA VAL A 269 -13.79 -14.14 -4.10
C VAL A 269 -12.31 -14.56 -4.23
N VAL A 270 -11.51 -13.71 -4.86
CA VAL A 270 -10.03 -13.78 -4.86
C VAL A 270 -9.49 -12.57 -4.12
N LEU A 271 -8.84 -12.76 -2.98
CA LEU A 271 -8.07 -11.71 -2.31
C LEU A 271 -6.73 -11.53 -3.06
N ASN A 272 -6.75 -10.69 -4.09
CA ASN A 272 -5.52 -10.24 -4.75
C ASN A 272 -5.04 -8.95 -4.07
N PRO A 273 -3.74 -8.83 -3.71
CA PRO A 273 -3.15 -7.51 -3.54
C PRO A 273 -3.35 -6.72 -4.84
N VAL A 274 -3.76 -5.47 -4.70
CA VAL A 274 -4.13 -4.53 -5.78
C VAL A 274 -3.17 -4.60 -6.97
N ARG A 275 -3.67 -5.03 -8.13
CA ARG A 275 -3.00 -4.89 -9.43
C ARG A 275 -3.41 -3.55 -10.05
N LYS A 276 -2.44 -2.72 -10.46
CA LYS A 276 -2.72 -1.54 -11.30
C LYS A 276 -3.14 -1.97 -12.71
N SER A 277 -4.10 -1.24 -13.30
CA SER A 277 -4.68 -1.54 -14.61
C SER A 277 -3.60 -1.62 -15.71
N ARG A 278 -3.72 -2.64 -16.57
CA ARG A 278 -2.98 -2.75 -17.84
C ARG A 278 -3.86 -2.18 -18.95
N LEU A 279 -3.39 -1.16 -19.66
CA LEU A 279 -3.95 -0.75 -20.94
C LEU A 279 -3.81 -1.92 -21.94
N GLN A 280 -4.93 -2.52 -22.35
CA GLN A 280 -4.95 -3.58 -23.35
C GLN A 280 -4.66 -3.03 -24.76
N LYS A 281 -3.57 -3.46 -25.38
CA LYS A 281 -3.41 -3.45 -26.84
C LYS A 281 -3.77 -4.82 -27.39
N LYS A 282 -4.74 -4.86 -28.31
CA LYS A 282 -5.11 -6.04 -29.12
C LYS A 282 -3.95 -6.44 -30.05
N GLY A 283 -3.60 -7.72 -30.06
CA GLY A 283 -2.72 -8.33 -31.07
C GLY A 283 -2.80 -9.86 -31.02
N ARG A 284 -3.25 -10.46 -32.13
CA ARG A 284 -3.33 -11.91 -32.42
C ARG A 284 -1.94 -12.58 -32.36
N GLN A 285 -1.85 -13.81 -31.88
CA GLN A 285 -1.46 -15.00 -32.68
C GLN A 285 -1.44 -16.32 -31.87
N ARG A 286 -1.56 -17.41 -32.63
CA ARG A 286 -1.73 -18.84 -32.29
C ARG A 286 -0.39 -19.55 -31.99
N GLU A 287 -0.54 -20.81 -31.55
CA GLU A 287 0.34 -22.01 -31.65
C GLU A 287 0.83 -22.51 -30.28
N GLU A 288 0.24 -23.58 -29.75
CA GLU A 288 0.41 -25.03 -30.04
C GLU A 288 1.38 -25.67 -29.05
N ALA A 289 0.87 -26.71 -28.37
CA ALA A 289 1.48 -27.40 -27.24
C ALA A 289 2.22 -28.65 -27.72
N GLU A 290 3.30 -29.01 -27.04
CA GLU A 290 3.83 -30.37 -27.10
C GLU A 290 4.41 -30.81 -25.75
N VAL A 291 4.03 -32.02 -25.35
CA VAL A 291 4.23 -32.69 -24.06
C VAL A 291 5.36 -33.71 -24.20
N ILE A 292 6.33 -33.74 -23.28
CA ILE A 292 7.15 -34.94 -23.04
C ILE A 292 7.41 -35.10 -21.54
N ALA A 293 7.25 -36.35 -21.08
CA ALA A 293 7.25 -36.86 -19.71
C ALA A 293 8.61 -37.42 -19.26
N GLU A 294 8.63 -37.93 -18.02
CA GLU A 294 9.63 -38.82 -17.36
C GLU A 294 10.84 -38.13 -16.71
N ALA A 295 11.38 -38.50 -15.53
CA ALA A 295 11.06 -39.49 -14.49
C ALA A 295 11.88 -39.09 -13.23
N SER A 296 11.41 -39.40 -12.01
CA SER A 296 12.22 -39.30 -10.78
C SER A 296 13.14 -40.50 -10.60
N PRO A 297 14.18 -40.35 -9.76
CA PRO A 297 14.35 -41.34 -8.70
C PRO A 297 14.64 -40.72 -7.33
N ASP A 298 14.32 -41.54 -6.34
CA ASP A 298 14.36 -41.35 -4.89
C ASP A 298 15.70 -40.85 -4.34
N SER A 299 15.61 -40.02 -3.30
CA SER A 299 16.59 -40.06 -2.20
C SER A 299 15.93 -39.59 -0.91
N ASP A 300 15.76 -40.54 0.00
CA ASP A 300 15.39 -40.34 1.40
C ASP A 300 16.42 -39.46 2.11
N LEU A 301 16.00 -38.32 2.64
CA LEU A 301 16.74 -37.56 3.65
C LEU A 301 15.74 -37.02 4.69
N GLU A 302 15.95 -37.48 5.92
CA GLU A 302 15.12 -37.28 7.10
C GLU A 302 14.76 -35.82 7.37
N ILE A 303 13.48 -35.61 7.71
CA ILE A 303 12.88 -34.34 8.10
C ILE A 303 13.33 -33.98 9.52
N ALA A 304 13.96 -32.81 9.68
CA ALA A 304 14.12 -32.19 10.99
C ALA A 304 12.78 -31.56 11.46
N ASP A 305 12.38 -31.94 12.66
CA ASP A 305 11.15 -31.58 13.36
C ASP A 305 10.97 -30.05 13.54
N PRO A 306 9.85 -29.43 13.10
CA PRO A 306 9.60 -27.99 13.22
C PRO A 306 9.06 -27.59 14.61
N GLY A 307 9.70 -28.08 15.67
CA GLY A 307 9.31 -27.83 17.07
C GLY A 307 10.02 -26.68 17.79
N SER A 308 10.95 -25.95 17.14
CA SER A 308 11.83 -24.99 17.86
C SER A 308 11.59 -23.51 17.51
N VAL A 309 10.33 -23.07 17.51
CA VAL A 309 10.02 -21.63 17.63
C VAL A 309 9.65 -21.37 19.09
N SER A 310 10.36 -20.42 19.68
CA SER A 310 10.27 -19.95 21.07
C SER A 310 8.84 -19.79 21.58
N SER A 311 8.63 -20.11 22.86
CA SER A 311 7.33 -20.28 23.51
C SER A 311 6.35 -19.10 23.36
N PRO A 312 5.03 -19.36 23.27
CA PRO A 312 3.96 -18.35 23.16
C PRO A 312 3.97 -17.26 24.25
N ASP A 313 4.46 -17.57 25.45
CA ASP A 313 4.29 -16.76 26.66
C ASP A 313 5.06 -15.41 26.67
N GLN A 314 5.97 -15.16 25.73
CA GLN A 314 6.71 -13.88 25.66
C GLN A 314 6.04 -12.82 24.77
N LEU A 315 5.09 -13.21 23.91
CA LEU A 315 4.31 -12.29 23.07
C LEU A 315 3.06 -11.75 23.78
N ASP A 316 2.63 -12.40 24.86
CA ASP A 316 1.49 -11.98 25.69
C ASP A 316 1.77 -10.67 26.45
N LEU A 317 3.04 -10.30 26.66
CA LEU A 317 3.44 -9.06 27.34
C LEU A 317 3.28 -7.79 26.47
N LEU A 318 3.11 -7.92 25.15
CA LEU A 318 2.83 -6.78 24.26
C LEU A 318 1.35 -6.38 24.26
N PHE A 319 0.49 -7.19 24.88
CA PHE A 319 -0.95 -6.94 24.99
C PHE A 319 -1.27 -5.72 25.86
N LEU A 320 -0.37 -5.32 26.77
CA LEU A 320 -0.66 -4.37 27.85
C LEU A 320 -0.28 -2.91 27.60
N GLN A 321 0.48 -2.58 26.55
CA GLN A 321 1.19 -1.28 26.53
C GLN A 321 0.61 -0.22 25.59
N TYR A 322 -0.16 -0.60 24.56
CA TYR A 322 -0.55 0.36 23.51
C TYR A 322 -1.88 1.09 23.76
N GLN A 323 -2.67 0.68 24.75
CA GLN A 323 -3.95 1.34 25.10
C GLN A 323 -3.93 2.11 26.42
N LEU A 324 -2.90 1.94 27.27
CA LEU A 324 -2.81 2.63 28.57
C LEU A 324 -1.98 3.92 28.56
N ASP A 325 -1.19 4.18 27.51
CA ASP A 325 -0.19 5.26 27.49
C ASP A 325 -0.63 6.55 26.74
N ASP A 326 -1.91 6.73 26.38
CA ASP A 326 -2.42 8.03 25.90
C ASP A 326 -3.10 8.81 27.06
N PRO A 327 -2.42 9.83 27.64
CA PRO A 327 -2.92 10.55 28.81
C PRO A 327 -4.17 11.42 28.53
N CYS A 328 -4.63 11.49 27.28
CA CYS A 328 -5.85 12.19 26.88
C CYS A 328 -7.07 11.25 26.70
N SER A 329 -6.93 9.93 26.87
CA SER A 329 -7.99 8.95 26.59
C SER A 329 -9.07 8.78 27.67
N ASN A 330 -9.12 9.65 28.68
CA ASN A 330 -10.12 9.58 29.77
C ASN A 330 -11.57 9.85 29.36
N GLY A 331 -11.91 9.77 28.07
CA GLY A 331 -13.26 9.93 27.59
C GLY A 331 -13.69 8.77 26.69
N ALA A 332 -14.38 7.81 27.30
CA ALA A 332 -15.19 6.78 26.70
C ALA A 332 -14.46 5.83 25.72
N LEU A 333 -13.65 4.94 26.29
CA LEU A 333 -13.46 3.59 25.73
C LEU A 333 -14.79 2.80 25.88
N PRO A 334 -15.02 1.76 25.06
CA PRO A 334 -16.12 0.82 25.32
C PRO A 334 -15.94 0.29 26.75
N ASP A 335 -17.07 0.21 27.48
CA ASP A 335 -17.18 -0.21 28.89
C ASP A 335 -16.01 -1.13 29.28
N ASP A 336 -15.22 -0.79 30.30
CA ASP A 336 -14.01 -1.53 30.69
C ASP A 336 -14.28 -3.04 30.83
N GLU A 337 -15.54 -3.42 31.10
CA GLU A 337 -16.07 -4.80 31.11
C GLU A 337 -16.02 -5.53 29.75
N VAL A 338 -16.30 -4.86 28.63
CA VAL A 338 -16.29 -5.44 27.27
C VAL A 338 -14.87 -5.74 26.82
N SER A 339 -13.96 -4.79 27.06
CA SER A 339 -12.54 -4.97 26.76
C SER A 339 -11.92 -6.04 27.65
N GLN A 340 -12.24 -6.07 28.95
CA GLN A 340 -11.79 -7.13 29.86
C GLN A 340 -12.31 -8.52 29.48
N ARG A 341 -13.59 -8.66 29.09
CA ARG A 341 -14.12 -9.96 28.64
C ARG A 341 -13.43 -10.51 27.40
N LEU A 342 -13.18 -9.66 26.40
CA LEU A 342 -12.44 -10.07 25.19
C LEU A 342 -10.98 -10.48 25.51
N MET A 343 -10.41 -9.95 26.59
CA MET A 343 -9.06 -10.29 27.06
C MET A 343 -9.03 -11.60 27.86
N ASP A 344 -10.01 -11.83 28.73
CA ASP A 344 -10.10 -13.05 29.55
C ASP A 344 -10.40 -14.31 28.69
N ASP A 345 -11.06 -14.14 27.53
CA ASP A 345 -11.48 -15.21 26.63
C ASP A 345 -10.53 -15.45 25.41
N CYS A 346 -9.29 -14.95 25.44
CA CYS A 346 -8.30 -15.06 24.35
C CYS A 346 -7.76 -16.50 24.05
N ASN A 347 -8.52 -17.55 24.40
CA ASN A 347 -8.21 -18.94 24.06
C ASN A 347 -8.48 -19.28 22.58
N ASN A 348 -9.27 -18.48 21.86
CA ASN A 348 -9.52 -18.72 20.43
C ASN A 348 -8.34 -18.25 19.56
N ILE A 349 -7.77 -19.21 18.81
CA ILE A 349 -6.64 -19.00 17.90
C ILE A 349 -6.96 -17.92 16.85
N SER A 350 -8.18 -17.89 16.30
CA SER A 350 -8.56 -16.93 15.26
C SER A 350 -8.58 -15.49 15.80
N LEU A 351 -9.17 -15.30 16.99
CA LEU A 351 -9.23 -14.02 17.70
C LEU A 351 -7.81 -13.49 18.01
N ARG A 352 -6.92 -14.36 18.53
CA ARG A 352 -5.54 -13.95 18.82
C ARG A 352 -4.80 -13.47 17.56
N HIS A 353 -4.95 -14.19 16.46
CA HIS A 353 -4.26 -13.83 15.21
C HIS A 353 -4.81 -12.55 14.58
N VAL A 354 -6.13 -12.29 14.66
CA VAL A 354 -6.66 -11.01 14.16
C VAL A 354 -6.25 -9.83 15.04
N CYS A 355 -6.15 -10.00 16.36
CA CYS A 355 -5.60 -8.98 17.25
C CYS A 355 -4.16 -8.62 16.89
N LEU A 356 -3.32 -9.63 16.61
CA LEU A 356 -1.95 -9.41 16.12
C LEU A 356 -1.94 -8.68 14.77
N ALA A 357 -2.84 -9.05 13.85
CA ALA A 357 -2.97 -8.38 12.56
C ALA A 357 -3.38 -6.90 12.72
N TYR A 358 -4.31 -6.64 13.64
CA TYR A 358 -4.80 -5.30 13.97
C TYR A 358 -3.70 -4.44 14.58
N GLN A 359 -3.00 -4.94 15.60
CA GLN A 359 -1.85 -4.24 16.18
C GLN A 359 -0.77 -3.96 15.15
N ALA A 360 -0.39 -4.96 14.35
CA ALA A 360 0.57 -4.78 13.27
C ALA A 360 0.11 -3.69 12.28
N SER A 361 -1.19 -3.59 11.98
CA SER A 361 -1.73 -2.57 11.06
C SER A 361 -1.63 -1.14 11.60
N LEU A 362 -1.58 -0.97 12.93
CA LEU A 362 -1.49 0.32 13.59
C LEU A 362 -0.04 0.76 13.85
N ASP A 363 0.90 -0.18 13.91
CA ASP A 363 2.32 0.08 14.17
C ASP A 363 3.10 0.30 12.85
N PRO A 364 3.67 1.50 12.62
CA PRO A 364 4.48 1.79 11.42
C PRO A 364 5.67 0.84 11.21
N GLU A 365 6.24 0.29 12.29
CA GLU A 365 7.36 -0.65 12.20
C GLU A 365 6.88 -2.06 11.81
N MET A 366 5.72 -2.48 12.31
CA MET A 366 5.19 -3.83 12.15
C MET A 366 4.14 -3.98 11.04
N ILE A 367 3.75 -2.89 10.36
CA ILE A 367 2.76 -2.89 9.25
C ILE A 367 3.08 -3.86 8.11
N HIS A 368 4.35 -4.25 7.96
CA HIS A 368 4.79 -5.24 6.97
C HIS A 368 4.39 -6.67 7.34
N ALA A 369 4.14 -6.95 8.62
CA ALA A 369 3.69 -8.24 9.13
C ALA A 369 2.16 -8.40 9.11
N THR A 370 1.40 -7.30 8.98
CA THR A 370 -0.07 -7.32 8.85
C THR A 370 -0.58 -8.35 7.85
N PRO A 371 -0.03 -8.49 6.62
CA PRO A 371 -0.53 -9.49 5.67
C PRO A 371 -0.35 -10.93 6.14
N VAL A 372 0.73 -11.23 6.88
CA VAL A 372 1.02 -12.58 7.40
C VAL A 372 0.04 -12.95 8.49
N TYR A 373 -0.15 -12.06 9.47
CA TYR A 373 -1.11 -12.28 10.54
C TYR A 373 -2.55 -12.28 10.02
N MET A 374 -2.88 -11.43 9.05
CA MET A 374 -4.18 -11.38 8.39
C MET A 374 -4.49 -12.70 7.67
N GLN A 375 -3.53 -13.28 6.94
CA GLN A 375 -3.71 -14.57 6.27
C GLN A 375 -3.96 -15.71 7.28
N SER A 376 -3.22 -15.72 8.38
CA SER A 376 -3.42 -16.70 9.46
C SER A 376 -4.80 -16.53 10.11
N ALA A 377 -5.16 -15.30 10.46
CA ALA A 377 -6.44 -14.95 11.05
C ALA A 377 -7.62 -15.35 10.15
N LEU A 378 -7.57 -15.04 8.85
CA LEU A 378 -8.59 -15.44 7.88
C LEU A 378 -8.71 -16.97 7.76
N SER A 379 -7.58 -17.68 7.71
CA SER A 379 -7.59 -19.16 7.60
C SER A 379 -8.27 -19.80 8.81
N HIS A 380 -7.93 -19.33 10.01
CA HIS A 380 -8.55 -19.80 11.25
C HIS A 380 -10.02 -19.37 11.37
N TYR A 381 -10.36 -18.13 10.98
CA TYR A 381 -11.73 -17.66 10.97
C TYR A 381 -12.63 -18.46 10.02
N PHE A 382 -12.14 -18.78 8.81
CA PHE A 382 -12.90 -19.65 7.90
C PHE A 382 -13.07 -21.07 8.44
N ASN A 383 -12.06 -21.60 9.15
CA ASN A 383 -12.21 -22.87 9.85
C ASN A 383 -13.27 -22.77 10.96
N ASP A 384 -13.31 -21.66 11.68
CA ASP A 384 -14.33 -21.40 12.72
C ASP A 384 -15.74 -21.32 12.12
N LEU A 385 -15.90 -20.64 10.98
CA LEU A 385 -17.19 -20.57 10.27
C LEU A 385 -17.70 -21.93 9.77
N ASN A 386 -16.79 -22.87 9.50
CA ASN A 386 -17.15 -24.24 9.09
C ASN A 386 -17.36 -25.20 10.27
N THR A 387 -17.15 -24.74 11.51
CA THR A 387 -17.27 -25.55 12.72
C THR A 387 -18.52 -25.13 13.49
N PRO A 388 -19.61 -25.93 13.52
CA PRO A 388 -20.88 -25.53 14.13
C PRO A 388 -20.75 -25.05 15.58
N GLU A 389 -19.97 -25.75 16.40
CA GLU A 389 -19.75 -25.41 17.82
C GLU A 389 -19.12 -24.02 18.01
N LYS A 390 -18.33 -23.55 17.02
CA LYS A 390 -17.67 -22.25 17.07
C LYS A 390 -18.55 -21.11 16.57
N LEU A 391 -19.66 -21.42 15.90
CA LEU A 391 -20.63 -20.41 15.47
C LEU A 391 -21.44 -19.84 16.63
N ASP A 392 -21.51 -20.53 17.77
CA ASP A 392 -22.23 -20.06 18.97
C ASP A 392 -21.45 -19.03 19.80
N LEU A 393 -20.17 -18.85 19.50
CA LEU A 393 -19.21 -18.03 20.25
C LEU A 393 -19.27 -16.54 19.86
N ASP A 394 -19.12 -15.65 20.84
CA ASP A 394 -19.03 -14.20 20.60
C ASP A 394 -17.66 -13.83 20.02
N GLU A 395 -16.63 -14.61 20.32
CA GLU A 395 -15.27 -14.52 19.81
C GLU A 395 -15.23 -14.64 18.28
N THR A 396 -16.09 -15.46 17.69
CA THR A 396 -16.19 -15.61 16.23
C THR A 396 -16.78 -14.32 15.62
N LEU A 397 -17.82 -13.72 16.22
CA LEU A 397 -18.35 -12.42 15.77
C LEU A 397 -17.30 -11.31 15.93
N ALA A 398 -16.63 -11.24 17.08
CA ALA A 398 -15.57 -10.27 17.34
C ALA A 398 -14.41 -10.42 16.35
N THR A 399 -14.01 -11.66 16.03
CA THR A 399 -12.97 -11.94 15.04
C THR A 399 -13.35 -11.41 13.66
N GLY A 400 -14.59 -11.66 13.20
CA GLY A 400 -15.06 -11.15 11.92
C GLY A 400 -15.11 -9.61 11.86
N VAL A 401 -15.56 -8.95 12.95
CA VAL A 401 -15.56 -7.49 13.06
C VAL A 401 -14.13 -6.92 12.97
N LEU A 402 -13.20 -7.49 13.73
CA LEU A 402 -11.79 -7.07 13.69
C LEU A 402 -11.17 -7.31 12.31
N LEU A 403 -11.50 -8.42 11.64
CA LEU A 403 -11.04 -8.70 10.27
C LEU A 403 -11.53 -7.62 9.29
N CYS A 404 -12.78 -7.15 9.42
CA CYS A 404 -13.27 -6.01 8.66
C CYS A 404 -12.41 -4.77 8.93
N SER A 405 -12.16 -4.43 10.19
CA SER A 405 -11.36 -3.25 10.57
C SER A 405 -9.91 -3.30 10.05
N VAL A 406 -9.24 -4.45 10.17
CA VAL A 406 -7.87 -4.64 9.61
C VAL A 406 -7.87 -4.48 8.10
N SER A 407 -8.89 -5.05 7.44
CA SER A 407 -9.04 -4.98 5.98
C SER A 407 -9.26 -3.54 5.51
N ILE A 408 -10.12 -2.79 6.20
CA ILE A 408 -10.39 -1.37 5.94
C ILE A 408 -9.10 -0.55 6.04
N ASN A 409 -8.36 -0.67 7.16
CA ASN A 409 -7.11 0.07 7.37
C ASN A 409 -6.02 -0.30 6.34
N SER A 410 -6.05 -1.54 5.86
CA SER A 410 -5.06 -2.06 4.90
C SER A 410 -5.49 -1.89 3.43
N LEU A 411 -6.65 -1.28 3.15
CA LEU A 411 -7.24 -1.13 1.82
C LEU A 411 -7.45 -2.48 1.09
N TYR A 412 -7.82 -3.52 1.84
CA TYR A 412 -8.27 -4.80 1.29
C TYR A 412 -9.78 -4.77 1.03
N ILE A 413 -10.22 -5.60 0.08
CA ILE A 413 -11.64 -5.92 -0.09
C ILE A 413 -12.13 -6.59 1.20
N TRP A 414 -13.20 -6.06 1.77
CA TRP A 414 -13.62 -6.41 3.13
C TRP A 414 -15.12 -6.69 3.23
N THR A 415 -15.95 -6.11 2.36
CA THR A 415 -17.41 -6.28 2.46
C THR A 415 -17.93 -7.71 2.30
N PRO A 416 -17.22 -8.68 1.65
CA PRO A 416 -17.59 -10.09 1.73
C PRO A 416 -17.52 -10.71 3.14
N LEU A 417 -16.72 -10.15 4.05
CA LEU A 417 -16.65 -10.64 5.44
C LEU A 417 -17.98 -10.41 6.19
N LEU A 418 -18.78 -9.43 5.76
CA LEU A 418 -20.11 -9.17 6.30
C LEU A 418 -21.10 -10.32 6.04
N GLU A 419 -20.95 -11.05 4.93
CA GLU A 419 -21.78 -12.22 4.65
C GLU A 419 -21.49 -13.36 5.64
N GLY A 420 -20.20 -13.58 5.95
CA GLY A 420 -19.79 -14.54 6.98
C GLY A 420 -20.35 -14.16 8.36
N LEU A 421 -20.20 -12.90 8.75
CA LEU A 421 -20.79 -12.37 9.99
C LEU A 421 -22.31 -12.53 10.03
N HIS A 422 -23.00 -12.22 8.93
CA HIS A 422 -24.44 -12.41 8.83
C HIS A 422 -24.84 -13.89 8.97
N GLY A 423 -24.07 -14.82 8.39
CA GLY A 423 -24.27 -16.26 8.60
C GLY A 423 -24.22 -16.66 10.07
N VAL A 424 -23.27 -16.12 10.84
CA VAL A 424 -23.19 -16.34 12.30
C VAL A 424 -24.42 -15.75 13.02
N LEU A 425 -24.83 -14.52 12.66
CA LEU A 425 -26.01 -13.87 13.25
C LEU A 425 -27.30 -14.64 12.99
N GLN A 426 -27.45 -15.22 11.79
CA GLN A 426 -28.58 -16.08 11.41
C GLN A 426 -28.56 -17.41 12.15
N HIS A 427 -27.40 -18.08 12.21
CA HIS A 427 -27.23 -19.36 12.90
C HIS A 427 -27.68 -19.26 14.37
N ARG A 428 -27.28 -18.18 15.05
CA ARG A 428 -27.58 -17.95 16.46
C ARG A 428 -28.96 -17.32 16.70
N ASP A 429 -29.75 -17.07 15.65
CA ASP A 429 -31.03 -16.34 15.70
C ASP A 429 -30.93 -15.01 16.48
N LEU A 430 -29.80 -14.30 16.32
CA LEU A 430 -29.57 -13.09 17.10
C LEU A 430 -30.41 -11.94 16.62
N LEU A 431 -30.67 -11.82 15.31
CA LEU A 431 -31.38 -10.68 14.73
C LEU A 431 -32.84 -10.52 15.22
N HIS A 432 -33.47 -11.59 15.69
CA HIS A 432 -34.86 -11.59 16.18
C HIS A 432 -34.98 -11.54 17.71
N LYS A 433 -33.91 -11.87 18.45
CA LYS A 433 -33.90 -11.83 19.92
C LYS A 433 -33.92 -10.39 20.44
N THR A 434 -34.78 -10.08 21.40
CA THR A 434 -34.87 -8.73 22.02
C THR A 434 -33.98 -8.54 23.24
N GLN A 435 -33.56 -9.64 23.89
CA GLN A 435 -32.62 -9.62 25.02
C GLN A 435 -31.36 -10.38 24.64
N ARG A 436 -30.21 -9.73 24.75
CA ARG A 436 -28.89 -10.27 24.39
C ARG A 436 -27.84 -9.74 25.38
N PRO A 437 -26.72 -10.45 25.54
CA PRO A 437 -25.58 -9.94 26.32
C PRO A 437 -25.09 -8.59 25.78
N PRO A 438 -24.50 -7.72 26.64
CA PRO A 438 -24.01 -6.40 26.23
C PRO A 438 -22.98 -6.46 25.08
N LEU A 439 -22.01 -7.39 25.16
CA LEU A 439 -21.01 -7.60 24.11
C LEU A 439 -21.65 -7.96 22.76
N THR A 440 -22.57 -8.93 22.76
CA THR A 440 -23.27 -9.36 21.54
C THR A 440 -24.08 -8.21 20.92
N ASN A 441 -24.75 -7.39 21.74
CA ASN A 441 -25.46 -6.20 21.26
C ASN A 441 -24.52 -5.19 20.61
N HIS A 442 -23.38 -4.89 21.27
CA HIS A 442 -22.37 -4.00 20.72
C HIS A 442 -21.83 -4.51 19.37
N LEU A 443 -21.50 -5.80 19.27
CA LEU A 443 -21.02 -6.39 18.01
C LEU A 443 -22.06 -6.29 16.89
N ILE A 444 -23.35 -6.49 17.18
CA ILE A 444 -24.43 -6.34 16.17
C ILE A 444 -24.55 -4.89 15.71
N GLU A 445 -24.44 -3.92 16.62
CA GLU A 445 -24.44 -2.50 16.27
C GLU A 445 -23.26 -2.14 15.36
N VAL A 446 -22.05 -2.62 15.67
CA VAL A 446 -20.85 -2.42 14.83
C VAL A 446 -21.00 -3.08 13.45
N ILE A 447 -21.52 -4.32 13.39
CA ILE A 447 -21.78 -4.99 12.10
C ILE A 447 -22.82 -4.20 11.29
N GLY A 448 -23.86 -3.68 11.94
CA GLY A 448 -24.85 -2.82 11.33
C GLY A 448 -24.24 -1.53 10.76
N LEU A 449 -23.35 -0.88 11.52
CA LEU A 449 -22.63 0.32 11.12
C LEU A 449 -21.78 0.06 9.87
N LEU A 450 -20.99 -1.01 9.87
CA LEU A 450 -20.16 -1.43 8.74
C LEU A 450 -21.01 -1.74 7.48
N ASP A 451 -22.24 -2.25 7.66
CA ASP A 451 -23.13 -2.56 6.54
C ASP A 451 -23.81 -1.34 5.91
N ILE A 452 -23.67 -0.14 6.48
CA ILE A 452 -24.22 1.10 5.91
C ILE A 452 -23.51 1.41 4.57
N PRO A 453 -24.24 1.41 3.43
CA PRO A 453 -23.62 1.41 2.12
C PRO A 453 -22.91 2.72 1.78
N CYS A 454 -23.44 3.86 2.20
CA CYS A 454 -22.92 5.19 1.81
C CYS A 454 -21.53 5.50 2.36
N PHE A 455 -21.05 4.77 3.38
CA PHE A 455 -19.71 4.96 3.91
C PHE A 455 -18.64 4.17 3.14
N THR A 456 -19.03 3.33 2.18
CA THR A 456 -18.07 2.50 1.44
C THR A 456 -18.10 2.81 -0.05
N LEU A 457 -17.04 3.44 -0.54
CA LEU A 457 -16.83 3.68 -1.97
C LEU A 457 -16.39 2.38 -2.65
N ASN A 458 -16.97 2.12 -3.84
CA ASN A 458 -16.74 0.90 -4.62
C ASN A 458 -17.07 -0.38 -3.83
N ARG A 459 -18.13 -0.34 -3.01
CA ARG A 459 -18.65 -1.53 -2.33
C ARG A 459 -19.00 -2.63 -3.35
N ILE A 460 -18.47 -3.84 -3.13
CA ILE A 460 -18.60 -4.99 -4.03
C ILE A 460 -19.83 -5.84 -3.70
N THR A 461 -20.17 -5.99 -2.41
CA THR A 461 -21.35 -6.76 -1.98
C THR A 461 -22.59 -5.89 -1.82
N VAL A 462 -23.76 -6.47 -2.03
CA VAL A 462 -25.03 -5.78 -1.75
C VAL A 462 -25.15 -5.54 -0.24
N SER A 463 -25.65 -4.38 0.16
CA SER A 463 -25.92 -4.11 1.58
C SER A 463 -27.00 -5.06 2.11
N LEU A 464 -26.75 -5.62 3.28
CA LEU A 464 -27.68 -6.50 3.98
C LEU A 464 -28.77 -5.70 4.71
N SER A 465 -28.68 -4.36 4.70
CA SER A 465 -29.58 -3.42 5.37
C SER A 465 -29.70 -3.68 6.88
N LEU A 466 -28.65 -4.19 7.52
CA LEU A 466 -28.70 -4.64 8.92
C LEU A 466 -29.05 -3.50 9.87
N TRP A 467 -28.48 -2.31 9.66
CA TRP A 467 -28.80 -1.13 10.46
C TRP A 467 -30.30 -0.79 10.39
N LYS A 468 -30.84 -0.67 9.17
CA LYS A 468 -32.22 -0.28 8.90
C LYS A 468 -33.23 -1.30 9.44
N LEU A 469 -32.92 -2.59 9.32
CA LEU A 469 -33.82 -3.67 9.70
C LEU A 469 -33.78 -4.02 11.19
N HIS A 470 -32.61 -3.92 11.84
CA HIS A 470 -32.41 -4.49 13.18
C HIS A 470 -31.92 -3.51 14.24
N VAL A 471 -31.19 -2.45 13.88
CA VAL A 471 -30.62 -1.51 14.86
C VAL A 471 -31.49 -0.26 14.99
N GLY A 472 -31.68 0.48 13.90
CA GLY A 472 -32.39 1.76 13.84
C GLY A 472 -33.78 1.78 14.49
N PRO A 473 -34.66 0.76 14.30
CA PRO A 473 -35.98 0.74 14.93
C PRO A 473 -35.96 0.76 16.46
N SER A 474 -34.89 0.24 17.07
CA SER A 474 -34.74 0.10 18.53
C SER A 474 -34.00 1.26 19.20
N LYS A 475 -33.29 2.09 18.42
CA LYS A 475 -32.40 3.16 18.93
C LYS A 475 -32.86 4.53 18.40
N GLN A 476 -33.72 5.18 19.17
CA GLN A 476 -34.39 6.44 18.76
C GLN A 476 -33.75 7.71 19.32
N SER A 477 -32.75 7.62 20.19
CA SER A 477 -32.01 8.75 20.74
C SER A 477 -30.62 8.34 21.24
N GLY A 478 -29.77 9.32 21.48
CA GLY A 478 -28.42 9.12 21.99
C GLY A 478 -27.37 8.90 20.89
N VAL A 479 -26.15 8.61 21.34
CA VAL A 479 -24.95 8.51 20.50
C VAL A 479 -24.49 7.06 20.42
N GLU A 480 -24.23 6.59 19.21
CA GLU A 480 -23.64 5.27 18.99
C GLU A 480 -22.15 5.31 19.34
N GLN A 481 -21.68 4.33 20.11
CA GLN A 481 -20.41 4.41 20.83
C GLN A 481 -19.19 4.33 19.91
N THR A 482 -19.22 3.46 18.90
CA THR A 482 -18.09 3.25 17.98
C THR A 482 -17.92 4.46 17.07
N SER A 483 -19.02 5.03 16.59
CA SER A 483 -18.99 6.13 15.63
C SER A 483 -18.98 7.52 16.27
N GLY A 484 -19.46 7.65 17.51
CA GLY A 484 -19.72 8.96 18.09
C GLY A 484 -20.77 9.77 17.31
N LEU A 485 -21.54 9.14 16.41
CA LEU A 485 -22.65 9.76 15.68
C LEU A 485 -23.99 9.43 16.36
N PRO A 486 -24.99 10.31 16.26
CA PRO A 486 -26.29 10.02 16.85
C PRO A 486 -27.04 8.93 16.10
N TYR A 487 -27.72 8.04 16.82
CA TYR A 487 -28.49 6.93 16.22
C TYR A 487 -29.54 7.45 15.23
N THR A 488 -30.16 8.60 15.55
CA THR A 488 -31.16 9.25 14.69
C THR A 488 -30.55 9.71 13.37
N LEU A 489 -29.34 10.25 13.38
CA LEU A 489 -28.61 10.64 12.17
C LEU A 489 -28.19 9.41 11.36
N MET A 490 -27.63 8.40 12.03
CA MET A 490 -27.16 7.17 11.36
C MET A 490 -28.28 6.41 10.65
N THR A 491 -29.47 6.41 11.24
CA THR A 491 -30.68 5.83 10.65
C THR A 491 -31.09 6.55 9.35
N LEU A 492 -30.87 7.87 9.25
CA LEU A 492 -31.07 8.60 8.00
C LEU A 492 -30.03 8.22 6.94
N PHE A 493 -28.79 8.01 7.36
CA PHE A 493 -27.69 7.57 6.49
C PHE A 493 -27.92 6.17 5.89
N ALA A 494 -28.47 5.25 6.68
CA ALA A 494 -28.85 3.92 6.23
C ALA A 494 -29.97 3.93 5.15
N ASP A 495 -30.62 5.07 4.92
CA ASP A 495 -31.72 5.24 3.97
C ASP A 495 -31.43 6.28 2.87
N LEU A 496 -30.16 6.66 2.71
CA LEU A 496 -29.70 7.50 1.61
C LEU A 496 -29.98 6.85 0.25
N GLY A 497 -30.30 7.68 -0.74
CA GLY A 497 -30.79 7.26 -2.06
C GLY A 497 -32.32 7.20 -2.16
N SER A 498 -33.05 7.37 -1.05
CA SER A 498 -34.51 7.57 -1.07
C SER A 498 -34.87 9.04 -1.39
N PRO A 499 -35.95 9.30 -2.15
CA PRO A 499 -36.40 10.67 -2.46
C PRO A 499 -36.66 11.55 -1.22
N GLU A 500 -37.05 10.94 -0.10
CA GLU A 500 -37.38 11.61 1.15
C GLU A 500 -36.17 11.83 2.06
N ALA A 501 -35.00 11.23 1.79
CA ALA A 501 -33.83 11.31 2.66
C ALA A 501 -33.33 12.75 2.84
N GLU A 502 -33.25 13.54 1.76
CA GLU A 502 -32.83 14.95 1.84
C GLU A 502 -33.75 15.75 2.78
N ASN A 503 -35.07 15.62 2.63
CA ASN A 503 -36.02 16.36 3.45
C ASN A 503 -35.93 15.96 4.92
N ARG A 504 -35.72 14.68 5.22
CA ARG A 504 -35.52 14.20 6.59
C ARG A 504 -34.20 14.68 7.20
N LEU A 505 -33.12 14.74 6.42
CA LEU A 505 -31.84 15.31 6.86
C LEU A 505 -31.94 16.82 7.14
N LEU A 506 -32.69 17.56 6.31
CA LEU A 506 -32.94 18.99 6.54
C LEU A 506 -33.77 19.25 7.80
N MET A 507 -34.71 18.36 8.10
CA MET A 507 -35.59 18.44 9.28
C MET A 507 -35.01 17.75 10.52
N TRP A 508 -33.80 17.19 10.45
CA TRP A 508 -33.21 16.49 11.57
C TRP A 508 -32.99 17.46 12.74
N PRO A 509 -33.59 17.20 13.92
CA PRO A 509 -33.64 18.17 15.03
C PRO A 509 -32.31 18.37 15.74
N GLY A 510 -31.32 17.51 15.47
CA GLY A 510 -30.10 17.43 16.26
C GLY A 510 -30.27 16.56 17.50
N GLU A 511 -29.16 16.34 18.20
CA GLU A 511 -29.08 15.62 19.47
C GLU A 511 -28.18 16.43 20.42
N LEU A 512 -28.25 16.16 21.72
CA LEU A 512 -27.34 16.78 22.68
C LEU A 512 -26.01 16.04 22.67
N GLY A 513 -24.93 16.76 22.36
CA GLY A 513 -23.57 16.26 22.46
C GLY A 513 -22.91 16.71 23.76
N ASP A 514 -21.98 15.91 24.26
CA ASP A 514 -21.19 16.25 25.44
C ASP A 514 -20.11 17.29 25.12
N GLU A 515 -19.75 17.42 23.84
CA GLU A 515 -18.67 18.30 23.37
C GLU A 515 -19.03 19.08 22.12
N LEU A 516 -18.50 20.30 22.00
CA LEU A 516 -18.71 21.16 20.82
C LEU A 516 -18.18 20.53 19.52
N ILE A 517 -17.09 19.75 19.61
CA ILE A 517 -16.49 19.07 18.45
C ILE A 517 -17.47 18.06 17.85
N GLN A 518 -18.21 17.34 18.68
CA GLN A 518 -19.22 16.37 18.22
C GLN A 518 -20.34 17.08 17.46
N ILE A 519 -20.82 18.23 17.95
CA ILE A 519 -21.86 19.01 17.26
C ILE A 519 -21.38 19.45 15.87
N HIS A 520 -20.14 19.95 15.76
CA HIS A 520 -19.56 20.31 14.46
C HIS A 520 -19.40 19.09 13.54
N LEU A 521 -19.01 17.94 14.08
CA LEU A 521 -18.93 16.70 13.31
C LEU A 521 -20.31 16.29 12.77
N TRP A 522 -21.34 16.30 13.62
CA TRP A 522 -22.70 15.91 13.22
C TRP A 522 -23.29 16.85 12.18
N GLU A 523 -23.02 18.15 12.29
CA GLU A 523 -23.38 19.12 11.27
C GLU A 523 -22.63 18.89 9.95
N ALA A 524 -21.33 18.55 10.00
CA ALA A 524 -20.58 18.17 8.80
C ALA A 524 -21.21 16.94 8.13
N PHE A 525 -21.52 15.88 8.90
CA PHE A 525 -22.19 14.68 8.42
C PHE A 525 -23.56 15.00 7.81
N ARG A 526 -24.43 15.74 8.52
CA ARG A 526 -25.77 16.09 8.01
C ARG A 526 -25.69 16.80 6.65
N ASN A 527 -24.85 17.83 6.54
CA ASN A 527 -24.71 18.60 5.30
C ASN A 527 -24.09 17.74 4.17
N ALA A 528 -23.09 16.89 4.48
CA ALA A 528 -22.52 15.96 3.53
C ALA A 528 -23.50 14.85 3.10
N GLY A 529 -24.35 14.36 3.99
CA GLY A 529 -25.39 13.39 3.69
C GLY A 529 -26.42 13.93 2.69
N ILE A 530 -26.79 15.21 2.81
CA ILE A 530 -27.68 15.87 1.83
C ILE A 530 -27.02 15.90 0.44
N LEU A 531 -25.76 16.34 0.37
CA LEU A 531 -24.98 16.38 -0.86
C LEU A 531 -24.83 14.98 -1.49
N HIS A 532 -24.55 13.97 -0.67
CA HIS A 532 -24.44 12.59 -1.12
C HIS A 532 -25.79 12.07 -1.65
N ASN A 533 -26.91 12.38 -0.98
CA ASN A 533 -28.23 11.97 -1.45
C ASN A 533 -28.55 12.51 -2.85
N ARG A 534 -28.23 13.78 -3.10
CA ARG A 534 -28.41 14.40 -4.41
C ARG A 534 -27.54 13.74 -5.48
N ALA A 535 -26.28 13.43 -5.15
CA ALA A 535 -25.39 12.68 -6.02
C ALA A 535 -25.89 11.24 -6.32
N LEU A 536 -26.60 10.60 -5.40
CA LEU A 536 -27.15 9.26 -5.62
C LEU A 536 -28.39 9.26 -6.54
N ILE A 537 -29.34 10.16 -6.29
CA ILE A 537 -30.61 10.22 -7.02
C ILE A 537 -30.44 10.86 -8.41
N GLY A 538 -29.47 11.78 -8.55
CA GLY A 538 -29.37 12.68 -9.69
C GLY A 538 -30.44 13.76 -9.63
N GLU A 539 -30.23 14.91 -10.28
CA GLU A 539 -31.30 15.90 -10.43
C GLU A 539 -32.39 15.33 -11.36
N ALA A 540 -33.38 14.63 -10.79
CA ALA A 540 -34.65 14.45 -11.47
C ALA A 540 -35.29 15.84 -11.62
N GLN A 541 -35.02 16.50 -12.74
CA GLN A 541 -35.76 17.68 -13.17
C GLN A 541 -37.21 17.25 -13.40
N ASP A 542 -38.03 17.33 -12.35
CA ASP A 542 -39.45 17.50 -12.48
C ASP A 542 -39.72 19.01 -12.37
N PRO A 543 -39.87 19.75 -13.50
CA PRO A 543 -39.98 21.21 -13.51
C PRO A 543 -41.21 21.74 -12.77
N SER A 544 -42.10 20.82 -12.36
CA SER A 544 -43.36 21.09 -11.66
C SER A 544 -43.23 21.10 -10.13
N SER A 545 -42.13 20.55 -9.57
CA SER A 545 -41.86 20.62 -8.13
C SER A 545 -40.94 21.81 -7.85
N SER A 546 -41.48 22.87 -7.27
CA SER A 546 -40.71 24.08 -7.00
C SER A 546 -39.57 23.79 -6.02
N SER A 547 -38.34 24.10 -6.44
CA SER A 547 -37.14 24.17 -5.59
C SER A 547 -37.18 25.31 -4.55
N MET A 548 -38.38 25.82 -4.23
CA MET A 548 -38.57 26.92 -3.28
C MET A 548 -38.29 26.41 -1.86
N GLY A 549 -37.12 26.75 -1.33
CA GLY A 549 -36.77 26.58 0.09
C GLY A 549 -35.63 25.61 0.39
N LYS A 550 -35.12 24.83 -0.58
CA LYS A 550 -33.96 23.96 -0.36
C LYS A 550 -32.64 24.75 -0.49
N PRO A 551 -31.64 24.49 0.38
CA PRO A 551 -30.35 25.15 0.30
C PRO A 551 -29.56 24.71 -0.94
N ARG A 552 -28.82 25.64 -1.55
CA ARG A 552 -27.98 25.33 -2.73
C ARG A 552 -26.79 24.44 -2.34
N THR A 553 -26.31 23.64 -3.29
CA THR A 553 -25.18 22.71 -3.11
C THR A 553 -23.93 23.44 -2.61
N GLU A 554 -23.60 24.60 -3.16
CA GLU A 554 -22.40 25.37 -2.77
C GLU A 554 -22.50 25.85 -1.33
N VAL A 555 -23.71 26.20 -0.87
CA VAL A 555 -23.96 26.61 0.51
C VAL A 555 -23.76 25.44 1.48
N LEU A 556 -24.29 24.27 1.13
CA LEU A 556 -24.12 23.06 1.94
C LEU A 556 -22.64 22.64 2.01
N GLN A 557 -21.94 22.70 0.88
CA GLN A 557 -20.51 22.38 0.81
C GLN A 557 -19.69 23.33 1.68
N MET A 558 -19.95 24.63 1.65
CA MET A 558 -19.27 25.59 2.53
C MET A 558 -19.57 25.35 4.02
N LYS A 559 -20.78 24.91 4.37
CA LYS A 559 -21.11 24.50 5.74
C LYS A 559 -20.31 23.27 6.19
N VAL A 560 -20.09 22.31 5.29
CA VAL A 560 -19.22 21.15 5.58
C VAL A 560 -17.80 21.62 5.88
N PHE A 561 -17.19 22.43 5.01
CA PHE A 561 -15.83 22.92 5.25
C PHE A 561 -15.73 23.81 6.51
N ALA A 562 -16.71 24.66 6.78
CA ALA A 562 -16.72 25.48 7.99
C ALA A 562 -16.76 24.62 9.26
N SER A 563 -17.52 23.53 9.24
CA SER A 563 -17.62 22.58 10.36
C SER A 563 -16.31 21.80 10.55
N ILE A 564 -15.70 21.33 9.45
CA ILE A 564 -14.39 20.65 9.49
C ILE A 564 -13.29 21.58 9.99
N GLN A 565 -13.27 22.83 9.53
CA GLN A 565 -12.31 23.84 9.98
C GLN A 565 -12.43 24.08 11.50
N ALA A 566 -13.66 24.18 12.03
CA ALA A 566 -13.89 24.32 13.46
C ALA A 566 -13.37 23.10 14.26
N ILE A 567 -13.51 21.88 13.74
CA ILE A 567 -12.95 20.67 14.36
C ILE A 567 -11.42 20.77 14.40
N PHE A 568 -10.78 21.18 13.31
CA PHE A 568 -9.31 21.27 13.24
C PHE A 568 -8.76 22.37 14.14
N ASP A 569 -9.39 23.54 14.16
CA ASP A 569 -8.97 24.68 14.99
C ASP A 569 -9.20 24.46 16.49
N SER A 570 -10.09 23.54 16.86
CA SER A 570 -10.36 23.21 18.27
C SER A 570 -9.24 22.44 18.97
N GLY A 571 -8.22 21.97 18.23
CA GLY A 571 -7.20 21.06 18.76
C GLY A 571 -7.71 19.62 18.92
N ALA A 572 -8.76 19.22 18.20
CA ALA A 572 -9.36 17.88 18.33
C ALA A 572 -8.34 16.72 18.16
N PHE A 573 -7.28 16.90 17.38
CA PHE A 573 -6.23 15.89 17.21
C PHE A 573 -5.31 15.68 18.42
N THR A 574 -5.34 16.57 19.41
CA THR A 574 -4.58 16.40 20.66
C THR A 574 -5.40 15.71 21.74
N CYS A 575 -6.72 15.93 21.77
CA CYS A 575 -7.58 15.50 22.88
C CYS A 575 -8.66 14.46 22.48
N ARG A 576 -9.06 14.42 21.20
CA ARG A 576 -10.21 13.66 20.69
C ARG A 576 -9.97 13.11 19.28
N ARG A 577 -8.83 12.42 19.10
CA ARG A 577 -8.37 11.90 17.79
C ARG A 577 -9.40 11.07 17.01
N PRO A 578 -10.17 10.14 17.61
CA PRO A 578 -11.13 9.34 16.85
C PRO A 578 -12.22 10.19 16.19
N LEU A 579 -12.79 11.16 16.92
CA LEU A 579 -13.81 12.07 16.41
C LEU A 579 -13.28 12.98 15.29
N ALA A 580 -12.04 13.45 15.42
CA ALA A 580 -11.40 14.25 14.38
C ALA A 580 -11.18 13.46 13.07
N ARG A 581 -10.91 12.16 13.17
CA ARG A 581 -10.70 11.27 12.00
C ARG A 581 -11.98 10.96 11.23
N ALA A 582 -13.13 10.91 11.92
CA ALA A 582 -14.43 10.72 11.29
C ALA A 582 -14.81 11.85 10.30
N ALA A 583 -14.07 12.97 10.28
CA ALA A 583 -14.23 14.03 9.29
C ALA A 583 -13.89 13.61 7.85
N LEU A 584 -13.30 12.43 7.63
CA LEU A 584 -12.94 11.91 6.31
C LEU A 584 -14.16 11.80 5.38
N TYR A 585 -15.27 11.21 5.82
CA TYR A 585 -16.47 11.08 5.00
C TYR A 585 -17.05 12.44 4.56
N PRO A 586 -17.33 13.40 5.47
CA PRO A 586 -17.82 14.72 5.05
C PRO A 586 -16.83 15.44 4.14
N LEU A 587 -15.53 15.34 4.42
CA LEU A 587 -14.49 15.94 3.59
C LEU A 587 -14.44 15.32 2.20
N PHE A 588 -14.58 14.00 2.08
CA PHE A 588 -14.63 13.31 0.80
C PHE A 588 -15.79 13.82 -0.06
N ILE A 589 -17.00 13.90 0.49
CA ILE A 589 -18.18 14.38 -0.25
C ILE A 589 -18.01 15.85 -0.66
N ALA A 590 -17.60 16.72 0.26
CA ALA A 590 -17.39 18.14 -0.06
C ALA A 590 -16.25 18.35 -1.07
N GLY A 591 -15.16 17.61 -0.92
CA GLY A 591 -14.00 17.67 -1.81
C GLY A 591 -14.31 17.12 -3.20
N LEU A 592 -15.09 16.04 -3.31
CA LEU A 592 -15.53 15.48 -4.58
C LEU A 592 -16.31 16.52 -5.41
N LEU A 593 -17.13 17.33 -4.75
CA LEU A 593 -17.95 18.36 -5.38
C LEU A 593 -17.23 19.70 -5.59
N ALA A 594 -15.95 19.82 -5.25
CA ALA A 594 -15.18 21.07 -5.38
C ALA A 594 -14.92 21.46 -6.85
N ASP A 595 -15.56 22.55 -7.29
CA ASP A 595 -15.52 22.98 -8.68
C ASP A 595 -14.49 24.07 -8.95
N ASN A 596 -14.36 25.03 -8.03
CA ASN A 596 -13.42 26.14 -8.21
C ASN A 596 -12.07 25.87 -7.53
N ALA A 597 -11.05 26.64 -7.93
CA ALA A 597 -9.69 26.50 -7.42
C ALA A 597 -9.58 26.73 -5.91
N TRP A 598 -10.48 27.56 -5.34
CA TRP A 598 -10.52 27.85 -3.92
C TRP A 598 -11.01 26.65 -3.11
N GLU A 599 -12.14 26.04 -3.48
CA GLU A 599 -12.68 24.83 -2.85
C GLU A 599 -11.71 23.64 -2.93
N ARG A 600 -11.06 23.46 -4.10
CA ARG A 600 -10.06 22.40 -4.29
C ARG A 600 -8.84 22.62 -3.38
N ARG A 601 -8.42 23.89 -3.20
CA ARG A 601 -7.34 24.24 -2.27
C ARG A 601 -7.75 23.94 -0.83
N LEU A 602 -8.95 24.34 -0.43
CA LEU A 602 -9.48 24.09 0.91
C LEU A 602 -9.56 22.59 1.22
N SER A 603 -10.05 21.80 0.26
CA SER A 603 -10.08 20.35 0.33
C SER A 603 -8.68 19.75 0.52
N ARG A 604 -7.71 20.16 -0.31
CA ARG A 604 -6.31 19.68 -0.20
C ARG A 604 -5.71 19.99 1.15
N THR A 605 -5.88 21.21 1.66
CA THR A 605 -5.39 21.60 2.99
C THR A 605 -6.02 20.73 4.08
N ALA A 606 -7.33 20.49 4.02
CA ALA A 606 -8.02 19.67 4.99
C ALA A 606 -7.57 18.18 4.96
N PHE A 607 -7.37 17.62 3.77
CA PHE A 607 -6.82 16.26 3.61
C PHE A 607 -5.37 16.17 4.12
N GLN A 608 -4.53 17.18 3.83
CA GLN A 608 -3.16 17.24 4.35
C GLN A 608 -3.13 17.24 5.88
N HIS A 609 -4.01 18.02 6.51
CA HIS A 609 -4.12 18.07 7.95
C HIS A 609 -4.52 16.72 8.57
N LEU A 610 -5.42 15.97 7.92
CA LEU A 610 -5.76 14.60 8.31
C LEU A 610 -4.59 13.62 8.13
N CYS A 611 -3.81 13.74 7.04
CA CYS A 611 -2.64 12.90 6.81
C CYS A 611 -1.55 13.14 7.86
N GLU A 612 -1.23 14.39 8.18
CA GLU A 612 -0.19 14.75 9.16
C GLU A 612 -0.50 14.25 10.59
N ASN A 613 -1.79 14.01 10.89
CA ASN A 613 -2.26 13.63 12.23
C ASN A 613 -2.97 12.26 12.27
N GLY A 614 -2.78 11.38 11.26
CA GLY A 614 -3.66 10.20 11.07
C GLY A 614 -3.08 9.01 10.30
N GLN A 615 -3.99 8.08 9.93
CA GLN A 615 -3.73 6.90 9.10
C GLN A 615 -3.42 7.35 7.67
N GLU A 616 -2.13 7.49 7.34
CA GLU A 616 -1.70 8.08 6.07
C GLU A 616 -2.30 7.39 4.83
N ARG A 617 -2.49 6.07 4.84
CA ARG A 617 -2.83 5.31 3.62
C ARG A 617 -4.27 5.54 3.12
N PRO A 618 -5.34 5.30 3.91
CA PRO A 618 -6.71 5.48 3.40
C PRO A 618 -7.01 6.94 3.04
N VAL A 619 -6.51 7.89 3.83
CA VAL A 619 -6.69 9.33 3.59
C VAL A 619 -5.99 9.76 2.31
N THR A 620 -4.74 9.30 2.09
CA THR A 620 -3.99 9.61 0.87
C THR A 620 -4.65 9.04 -0.37
N GLU A 621 -5.14 7.80 -0.34
CA GLU A 621 -5.81 7.24 -1.51
C GLU A 621 -7.17 7.87 -1.77
N THR A 622 -7.89 8.28 -0.72
CA THR A 622 -9.12 9.07 -0.87
C THR A 622 -8.84 10.42 -1.56
N LEU A 623 -7.78 11.13 -1.15
CA LEU A 623 -7.35 12.37 -1.81
C LEU A 623 -6.92 12.15 -3.27
N ASN A 624 -6.25 11.03 -3.57
CA ASN A 624 -5.85 10.68 -4.93
C ASN A 624 -7.06 10.47 -5.84
N ILE A 625 -8.11 9.82 -5.34
CA ILE A 625 -9.37 9.64 -6.09
C ILE A 625 -10.03 10.99 -6.33
N VAL A 626 -10.20 11.81 -5.29
CA VAL A 626 -10.80 13.14 -5.40
C VAL A 626 -10.02 14.01 -6.40
N THR A 627 -8.69 13.96 -6.38
CA THR A 627 -7.85 14.72 -7.32
C THR A 627 -8.01 14.23 -8.76
N GLN A 628 -8.07 12.92 -8.99
CA GLN A 628 -8.35 12.36 -10.31
C GLN A 628 -9.75 12.73 -10.83
N VAL A 629 -10.76 12.82 -9.96
CA VAL A 629 -12.09 13.31 -10.33
C VAL A 629 -12.03 14.77 -10.78
N TRP A 630 -11.26 15.63 -10.09
CA TRP A 630 -11.10 17.03 -10.51
C TRP A 630 -10.42 17.20 -11.88
N GLU A 631 -9.53 16.28 -12.23
CA GLU A 631 -8.81 16.26 -13.52
C GLU A 631 -9.67 15.72 -14.66
N LYS A 632 -10.42 14.63 -14.40
CA LYS A 632 -11.20 13.91 -15.42
C LYS A 632 -12.64 14.43 -15.57
N GLY A 633 -13.21 15.04 -14.52
CA GLY A 633 -14.64 15.33 -14.39
C GLY A 633 -15.02 16.82 -14.35
N SER A 634 -14.26 17.71 -15.01
CA SER A 634 -14.55 19.14 -15.00
C SER A 634 -15.95 19.46 -15.57
N GLY A 635 -16.85 20.01 -14.76
CA GLY A 635 -18.18 20.46 -15.17
C GLY A 635 -19.27 19.38 -15.24
N GLY A 636 -19.02 18.18 -14.69
CA GLY A 636 -20.06 17.15 -14.52
C GLY A 636 -20.99 17.45 -13.33
N ASP A 637 -22.22 16.93 -13.38
CA ASP A 637 -23.15 16.98 -12.25
C ASP A 637 -22.66 16.13 -11.07
N GLU A 638 -23.32 16.27 -9.91
CA GLU A 638 -22.93 15.61 -8.65
C GLU A 638 -22.90 14.08 -8.81
N GLN A 639 -23.86 13.51 -9.55
CA GLN A 639 -23.98 12.09 -9.82
C GLN A 639 -22.81 11.58 -10.68
N SER A 640 -22.44 12.31 -11.72
CA SER A 640 -21.31 11.97 -12.59
C SER A 640 -20.00 11.93 -11.81
N LYS A 641 -19.79 12.87 -10.88
CA LYS A 641 -18.58 12.91 -10.03
C LYS A 641 -18.49 11.72 -9.09
N LEU A 642 -19.59 11.34 -8.42
CA LEU A 642 -19.63 10.17 -7.53
C LEU A 642 -19.44 8.86 -8.30
N LYS A 643 -20.05 8.75 -9.47
CA LYS A 643 -19.86 7.60 -10.35
C LYS A 643 -18.41 7.48 -10.79
N LEU A 644 -17.78 8.57 -11.23
CA LEU A 644 -16.38 8.59 -11.62
C LEU A 644 -15.44 8.23 -10.45
N ALA A 645 -15.71 8.71 -9.23
CA ALA A 645 -14.96 8.30 -8.04
C ALA A 645 -15.06 6.78 -7.80
N THR A 646 -16.26 6.22 -7.97
CA THR A 646 -16.51 4.78 -7.83
C THR A 646 -15.77 3.99 -8.91
N GLU A 647 -15.78 4.45 -10.16
CA GLU A 647 -15.05 3.84 -11.27
C GLU A 647 -13.53 3.85 -11.04
N ILE A 648 -12.97 4.97 -10.53
CA ILE A 648 -11.55 5.05 -10.19
C ILE A 648 -11.19 4.06 -9.06
N ALA A 649 -12.02 3.98 -8.01
CA ALA A 649 -11.81 3.00 -6.94
C ALA A 649 -11.91 1.55 -7.45
N ALA A 650 -12.81 1.27 -8.40
CA ALA A 650 -12.93 -0.01 -9.08
C ALA A 650 -11.69 -0.35 -9.93
N GLU A 651 -11.15 0.62 -10.67
CA GLU A 651 -9.89 0.47 -11.43
C GLU A 651 -8.69 0.18 -10.51
N MET A 652 -8.74 0.70 -9.29
CA MET A 652 -7.77 0.45 -8.24
C MET A 652 -8.03 -0.87 -7.48
N ASN A 653 -9.15 -1.55 -7.72
CA ASN A 653 -9.55 -2.79 -7.03
C ASN A 653 -9.50 -2.65 -5.49
N VAL A 654 -10.03 -1.54 -4.98
CA VAL A 654 -10.12 -1.23 -3.54
C VAL A 654 -11.54 -0.93 -3.12
N GLU A 655 -11.91 -1.28 -1.90
CA GLU A 655 -13.07 -0.73 -1.21
C GLU A 655 -12.57 0.30 -0.20
N ILE A 656 -13.03 1.54 -0.30
CA ILE A 656 -12.61 2.59 0.63
C ILE A 656 -13.76 2.85 1.58
N HIS A 657 -13.56 2.47 2.84
CA HIS A 657 -14.42 2.90 3.92
C HIS A 657 -14.01 4.33 4.33
N LEU A 658 -14.97 5.25 4.29
CA LEU A 658 -14.79 6.67 4.51
C LEU A 658 -15.07 7.09 5.96
N TYR A 659 -15.53 6.14 6.78
CA TYR A 659 -15.87 6.32 8.19
C TYR A 659 -14.75 5.79 9.09
#